data_AF-A0A1Q8IWX2-F1
#
_entry.id   AF-A0A1Q8IWX2-F1
#
_cell.length_a   1.000
_cell.length_b   1.000
_cell.length_c   1.000
_cell.angle_alpha   90.00
_cell.angle_beta   90.00
_cell.angle_gamma   90.00
#
_symmetry.space_group_name_H-M   'P 1'
#
loop_
_entity.id
_entity.type
_entity.pdbx_description
1 polymer ?
#
loop_
_entity_poly.entity_id
_entity_poly.type
_entity_poly.pdbx_seq_one_letter_code
_entity_poly.pdbx_strand_id
1 'polypeptide(L)'
;MAQQQHKMNVVQLTFIVAVNMMGSGIIMLPTNMARVGAISLLSWLVTAVGSMAIAYGFAQAGILNQREGGMAAYAEDAYGRSGYFQVFFLYFLSVAIANVAVASSALGYLAAFVPALTASPLNTCIGVIALLWLTTAANFGGPRLTGRIGSITVWGVILPVGFISLFGWFWFKGATFEQAWNPNGLSLLHGMGSSISLTLWAFLGMESAVQNSSAVENPKRDVPLACLFGTLGAAVIYVLSTWVIQGIVPNAELAKSTGPFGLAYAKMIGPLAGHVVMALAVLACVGSLLGWQFTLAQTAKDAADNQLFPAVFSKVTPSGAPLAGMVMMCIVQSLMALSTISPNLSEQFAALVNLAVVTNVVPYIISLSALFVMMRDAGTPARVYLRNALVTVVALVYSIYALYASGKDAVLGGMLVIALGYVVYGLIAARAAAQPAARRPGAAAAGPAALLILLGALALAGSNRAHAAAPGVAAAGANTSALARIRQTATVRLGFIDAAQPFAWRDAAGQPTGYTIALCRKIVDALHGEPGMPKLALQWVPLALEDRKSALESRRVDLLCGTYDTLAARRQASFSIPVYPGGIGVLVRRDSSQGLRDLLNGTRSALLWRGAPSQILSQQTIAVIAGAEAEAWVRKRLNELHIDARLVTVQDVTAGVASVVDRRVNAFFAERALLVSLARTSPAADQLLVLERRFTDASIAIGVARGDDDLRLIVDRTLSELFVSPDLNNLYSRWFGPMDARTRAFFRQSAIAPG
;
A
#
# COMPACT_ATOMS: atom_id res chain seq x y z
N MET A 1 -37.91 28.64 -9.57
CA MET A 1 -37.95 28.22 -10.99
C MET A 1 -36.65 28.54 -11.76
N ALA A 2 -35.90 29.62 -11.46
CA ALA A 2 -34.62 29.92 -12.14
C ALA A 2 -33.49 28.88 -11.92
N GLN A 3 -33.53 28.08 -10.84
CA GLN A 3 -32.50 27.08 -10.51
C GLN A 3 -32.52 25.81 -11.39
N GLN A 4 -33.63 25.52 -12.08
CA GLN A 4 -33.73 24.38 -13.01
C GLN A 4 -32.98 24.63 -14.33
N GLN A 5 -32.72 25.89 -14.67
CA GLN A 5 -32.03 26.28 -15.90
C GLN A 5 -30.51 26.06 -15.88
N HIS A 6 -29.93 25.24 -14.98
CA HIS A 6 -28.48 24.94 -15.01
C HIS A 6 -28.10 23.49 -14.72
N LYS A 7 -29.06 22.55 -14.69
CA LYS A 7 -28.81 21.12 -14.40
C LYS A 7 -28.54 20.28 -15.66
N MET A 8 -28.02 19.06 -15.46
CA MET A 8 -27.76 18.07 -16.50
C MET A 8 -28.92 17.08 -16.68
N ASN A 9 -29.11 16.61 -17.91
CA ASN A 9 -30.05 15.54 -18.24
C ASN A 9 -29.43 14.12 -18.15
N VAL A 10 -30.26 13.07 -18.26
CA VAL A 10 -29.83 11.67 -18.16
C VAL A 10 -28.76 11.27 -19.18
N VAL A 11 -28.82 11.80 -20.41
CA VAL A 11 -27.86 11.47 -21.48
C VAL A 11 -26.51 12.07 -21.15
N GLN A 12 -26.48 13.34 -20.74
CA GLN A 12 -25.26 14.01 -20.28
C GLN A 12 -24.67 13.32 -19.07
N LEU A 13 -25.49 12.90 -18.10
CA LEU A 13 -25.02 12.17 -16.91
C LEU A 13 -24.42 10.81 -17.27
N THR A 14 -25.09 10.07 -18.16
CA THR A 14 -24.58 8.77 -18.65
C THR A 14 -23.26 8.96 -19.39
N PHE A 15 -23.12 10.02 -20.20
CA PHE A 15 -21.85 10.34 -20.84
C PHE A 15 -20.77 10.75 -19.84
N ILE A 16 -21.07 11.52 -18.79
CA ILE A 16 -20.08 11.81 -17.75
C ILE A 16 -19.62 10.52 -17.05
N VAL A 17 -20.54 9.62 -16.69
CA VAL A 17 -20.19 8.31 -16.12
C VAL A 17 -19.27 7.54 -17.07
N ALA A 18 -19.68 7.43 -18.33
CA ALA A 18 -18.93 6.75 -19.38
C ALA A 18 -17.53 7.35 -19.60
N VAL A 19 -17.41 8.68 -19.66
CA VAL A 19 -16.14 9.42 -19.80
C VAL A 19 -15.25 9.24 -18.58
N ASN A 20 -15.80 9.34 -17.38
CA ASN A 20 -15.04 9.25 -16.14
C ASN A 20 -14.45 7.84 -15.95
N MET A 21 -15.20 6.81 -16.36
CA MET A 21 -14.71 5.43 -16.38
C MET A 21 -13.70 5.19 -17.52
N MET A 22 -14.10 5.47 -18.77
CA MET A 22 -13.35 5.04 -19.96
C MET A 22 -12.15 5.93 -20.27
N GLY A 23 -12.19 7.22 -19.97
CA GLY A 23 -11.27 8.19 -20.55
C GLY A 23 -9.80 7.97 -20.18
N SER A 24 -9.49 7.59 -18.94
CA SER A 24 -8.12 7.21 -18.55
C SER A 24 -7.98 5.75 -18.12
N GLY A 25 -9.09 5.13 -17.72
CA GLY A 25 -9.11 3.78 -17.20
C GLY A 25 -8.69 2.72 -18.22
N ILE A 26 -9.26 2.74 -19.43
CA ILE A 26 -9.05 1.65 -20.39
C ILE A 26 -7.76 1.74 -21.17
N ILE A 27 -7.25 2.95 -21.41
CA ILE A 27 -6.33 3.16 -22.51
C ILE A 27 -4.94 2.56 -22.23
N MET A 28 -4.51 2.47 -20.96
CA MET A 28 -3.25 1.80 -20.56
C MET A 28 -3.41 0.34 -20.14
N LEU A 29 -4.63 -0.18 -20.03
CA LEU A 29 -4.84 -1.53 -19.53
C LEU A 29 -4.29 -2.64 -20.42
N PRO A 30 -4.41 -2.59 -21.77
CA PRO A 30 -3.83 -3.64 -22.59
C PRO A 30 -2.32 -3.79 -22.37
N THR A 31 -1.58 -2.69 -22.21
CA THR A 31 -0.15 -2.73 -21.88
C THR A 31 0.10 -3.38 -20.52
N ASN A 32 -0.60 -2.94 -19.48
CA ASN A 32 -0.38 -3.45 -18.12
C ASN A 32 -0.78 -4.94 -17.99
N MET A 33 -1.86 -5.35 -18.64
CA MET A 33 -2.31 -6.74 -18.67
C MET A 33 -1.40 -7.60 -19.54
N ALA A 34 -0.80 -7.04 -20.61
CA ALA A 34 0.21 -7.75 -21.41
C ALA A 34 1.46 -8.09 -20.59
N ARG A 35 1.89 -7.22 -19.66
CA ARG A 35 3.02 -7.52 -18.75
C ARG A 35 2.77 -8.75 -17.87
N VAL A 36 1.51 -9.04 -17.54
CA VAL A 36 1.12 -10.25 -16.81
C VAL A 36 0.89 -11.43 -17.75
N GLY A 37 0.19 -11.19 -18.86
CA GLY A 37 -0.32 -12.20 -19.78
C GLY A 37 -1.83 -12.12 -19.96
N ALA A 38 -2.36 -12.66 -21.06
CA ALA A 38 -3.79 -12.70 -21.34
C ALA A 38 -4.59 -13.50 -20.31
N ILE A 39 -3.95 -14.37 -19.51
CA ILE A 39 -4.57 -15.00 -18.34
C ILE A 39 -5.15 -13.98 -17.35
N SER A 40 -4.57 -12.78 -17.28
CA SER A 40 -5.08 -11.69 -16.44
C SER A 40 -6.40 -11.12 -16.94
N LEU A 41 -6.78 -11.32 -18.21
CA LEU A 41 -8.06 -10.87 -18.76
C LEU A 41 -9.27 -11.48 -18.05
N LEU A 42 -9.10 -12.62 -17.38
CA LEU A 42 -10.14 -13.21 -16.54
C LEU A 42 -10.52 -12.30 -15.37
N SER A 43 -9.64 -11.39 -14.95
CA SER A 43 -9.96 -10.39 -13.94
C SER A 43 -11.11 -9.49 -14.37
N TRP A 44 -11.30 -9.25 -15.68
CA TRP A 44 -12.43 -8.47 -16.18
C TRP A 44 -13.77 -9.11 -15.87
N LEU A 45 -13.89 -10.43 -15.90
CA LEU A 45 -15.16 -11.10 -15.60
C LEU A 45 -15.54 -10.91 -14.14
N VAL A 46 -14.57 -11.09 -13.23
CA VAL A 46 -14.75 -10.88 -11.79
C VAL A 46 -15.06 -9.41 -11.51
N THR A 47 -14.28 -8.49 -12.08
CA THR A 47 -14.45 -7.05 -11.90
C THR A 47 -15.75 -6.54 -12.51
N ALA A 48 -16.16 -7.00 -13.69
CA ALA A 48 -17.41 -6.59 -14.30
C ALA A 48 -18.63 -7.01 -13.46
N VAL A 49 -18.65 -8.26 -12.97
CA VAL A 49 -19.72 -8.73 -12.07
C VAL A 49 -19.74 -7.92 -10.77
N GLY A 50 -18.57 -7.70 -10.16
CA GLY A 50 -18.44 -6.92 -8.95
C GLY A 50 -18.87 -5.46 -9.10
N SER A 51 -18.39 -4.78 -10.14
CA SER A 51 -18.75 -3.39 -10.45
C SER A 51 -20.22 -3.24 -10.81
N MET A 52 -20.82 -4.20 -11.52
CA MET A 52 -22.26 -4.20 -11.78
C MET A 52 -23.08 -4.38 -10.50
N ALA A 53 -22.61 -5.19 -9.55
CA ALA A 53 -23.26 -5.32 -8.25
C ALA A 53 -23.17 -4.02 -7.42
N ILE A 54 -22.02 -3.34 -7.43
CA ILE A 54 -21.85 -2.01 -6.81
C ILE A 54 -22.80 -1.01 -7.49
N ALA A 55 -22.88 -1.00 -8.82
CA ALA A 55 -23.70 -0.06 -9.59
C ALA A 55 -25.18 -0.25 -9.28
N TYR A 56 -25.60 -1.51 -9.17
CA TYR A 56 -26.95 -1.88 -8.73
C TYR A 56 -27.24 -1.40 -7.31
N GLY A 57 -26.32 -1.62 -6.36
CA GLY A 57 -26.47 -1.15 -4.99
C GLY A 57 -26.63 0.38 -4.92
N PHE A 58 -25.79 1.12 -5.64
CA PHE A 58 -25.90 2.57 -5.77
C PHE A 58 -27.19 3.03 -6.46
N ALA A 59 -27.64 2.33 -7.49
CA ALA A 59 -28.91 2.59 -8.12
C ALA A 59 -30.09 2.41 -7.14
N GLN A 60 -30.07 1.38 -6.28
CA GLN A 60 -31.09 1.20 -5.24
C GLN A 60 -31.01 2.26 -4.13
N ALA A 61 -29.81 2.56 -3.64
CA ALA A 61 -29.60 3.62 -2.64
C ALA A 61 -30.07 4.98 -3.16
N GLY A 62 -29.76 5.29 -4.42
CA GLY A 62 -30.20 6.51 -5.10
C GLY A 62 -31.68 6.56 -5.46
N ILE A 63 -32.46 5.49 -5.29
CA ILE A 63 -33.93 5.56 -5.33
C ILE A 63 -34.47 5.95 -3.95
N LEU A 64 -33.85 5.42 -2.89
CA LEU A 64 -34.28 5.58 -1.50
C LEU A 64 -33.88 6.94 -0.91
N ASN A 65 -32.70 7.45 -1.24
CA ASN A 65 -32.18 8.71 -0.72
C ASN A 65 -31.81 9.67 -1.86
N GLN A 66 -32.44 10.85 -1.85
CA GLN A 66 -32.29 11.93 -2.84
C GLN A 66 -31.57 13.17 -2.25
N ARG A 67 -31.02 13.07 -1.04
CA ARG A 67 -30.34 14.18 -0.37
C ARG A 67 -29.04 14.51 -1.08
N GLU A 68 -28.65 15.78 -1.01
CA GLU A 68 -27.38 16.27 -1.56
C GLU A 68 -26.19 15.65 -0.80
N GLY A 69 -25.06 15.43 -1.48
CA GLY A 69 -23.87 14.77 -0.92
C GLY A 69 -23.60 13.34 -1.41
N GLY A 70 -24.47 12.78 -2.26
CA GLY A 70 -24.23 11.51 -2.97
C GLY A 70 -23.96 10.34 -2.03
N MET A 71 -22.81 9.69 -2.18
CA MET A 71 -22.44 8.53 -1.35
C MET A 71 -22.36 8.87 0.14
N ALA A 72 -21.88 10.07 0.48
CA ALA A 72 -21.78 10.52 1.87
C ALA A 72 -23.15 10.64 2.54
N ALA A 73 -24.18 11.05 1.78
CA ALA A 73 -25.55 11.12 2.27
C ALA A 73 -26.12 9.71 2.57
N TYR A 74 -25.75 8.70 1.79
CA TYR A 74 -26.16 7.30 2.05
C TYR A 74 -25.53 6.78 3.33
N ALA A 75 -24.22 7.04 3.52
CA ALA A 75 -23.52 6.64 4.74
C ALA A 75 -24.09 7.32 6.00
N GLU A 76 -24.62 8.53 5.89
CA GLU A 76 -25.24 9.24 7.00
C GLU A 76 -26.48 8.52 7.55
N ASP A 77 -27.27 7.86 6.68
CA ASP A 77 -28.49 7.14 7.10
C ASP A 77 -28.19 6.02 8.11
N ALA A 78 -27.04 5.35 7.99
CA ALA A 78 -26.66 4.24 8.87
C ALA A 78 -25.65 4.62 9.96
N TYR A 79 -24.74 5.56 9.68
CA TYR A 79 -23.59 5.88 10.54
C TYR A 79 -23.57 7.33 11.05
N GLY A 80 -24.62 8.10 10.78
CA GLY A 80 -24.75 9.51 11.15
C GLY A 80 -23.68 10.41 10.54
N ARG A 81 -23.50 11.60 11.11
CA ARG A 81 -22.58 12.63 10.56
C ARG A 81 -21.12 12.19 10.48
N SER A 82 -20.71 11.22 11.31
CA SER A 82 -19.36 10.63 11.24
C SER A 82 -19.16 9.82 9.95
N GLY A 83 -20.16 9.04 9.56
CA GLY A 83 -20.17 8.30 8.30
C GLY A 83 -20.17 9.22 7.10
N TYR A 84 -20.99 10.29 7.13
CA TYR A 84 -20.98 11.32 6.08
C TYR A 84 -19.58 11.87 5.89
N PHE A 85 -18.95 12.38 6.96
CA PHE A 85 -17.64 13.01 6.86
C PHE A 85 -16.58 12.03 6.36
N GLN A 86 -16.59 10.80 6.86
CA GLN A 86 -15.58 9.81 6.49
C GLN A 86 -15.68 9.44 5.00
N VAL A 87 -16.89 9.21 4.49
CA VAL A 87 -17.11 8.91 3.08
C VAL A 87 -16.76 10.10 2.21
N PHE A 88 -17.21 11.31 2.58
CA PHE A 88 -16.83 12.55 1.91
C PHE A 88 -15.31 12.72 1.84
N PHE A 89 -14.62 12.64 2.97
CA PHE A 89 -13.20 12.96 3.08
C PHE A 89 -12.33 11.98 2.28
N LEU A 90 -12.63 10.68 2.38
CA LEU A 90 -11.92 9.64 1.64
C LEU A 90 -12.15 9.77 0.13
N TYR A 91 -13.41 9.96 -0.28
CA TYR A 91 -13.76 10.13 -1.68
C TYR A 91 -13.14 11.39 -2.28
N PHE A 92 -13.23 12.51 -1.55
CA PHE A 92 -12.66 13.79 -1.95
C PHE A 92 -11.15 13.70 -2.18
N LEU A 93 -10.42 13.06 -1.27
CA LEU A 93 -8.98 12.83 -1.43
C LEU A 93 -8.68 11.89 -2.61
N SER A 94 -9.47 10.83 -2.76
CA SER A 94 -9.32 9.87 -3.86
C SER A 94 -9.42 10.56 -5.21
N VAL A 95 -10.46 11.39 -5.42
CA VAL A 95 -10.65 12.14 -6.67
C VAL A 95 -9.50 13.14 -6.91
N ALA A 96 -9.00 13.80 -5.86
CA ALA A 96 -7.86 14.70 -5.99
C ALA A 96 -6.60 13.96 -6.49
N ILE A 97 -6.30 12.78 -5.94
CA ILE A 97 -5.20 11.90 -6.39
C ILE A 97 -5.45 11.42 -7.82
N ALA A 98 -6.69 10.99 -8.12
CA ALA A 98 -7.05 10.43 -9.41
C ALA A 98 -6.84 11.43 -10.54
N ASN A 99 -7.20 12.70 -10.35
CA ASN A 99 -7.01 13.75 -11.35
C ASN A 99 -5.55 13.90 -11.78
N VAL A 100 -4.59 13.78 -10.84
CA VAL A 100 -3.16 13.83 -11.17
C VAL A 100 -2.79 12.63 -12.04
N ALA A 101 -3.28 11.42 -11.72
CA ALA A 101 -3.05 10.22 -12.51
C ALA A 101 -3.65 10.29 -13.94
N VAL A 102 -4.88 10.82 -14.06
CA VAL A 102 -5.55 11.05 -15.35
C VAL A 102 -4.77 12.07 -16.19
N ALA A 103 -4.32 13.17 -15.58
CA ALA A 103 -3.50 14.19 -16.25
C ALA A 103 -2.16 13.62 -16.74
N SER A 104 -1.48 12.80 -15.92
CA SER A 104 -0.26 12.07 -16.32
C SER A 104 -0.50 11.15 -17.53
N SER A 105 -1.64 10.46 -17.57
CA SER A 105 -2.02 9.62 -18.71
C SER A 105 -2.23 10.44 -19.98
N ALA A 106 -2.97 11.53 -19.88
CA ALA A 106 -3.22 12.45 -21.00
C ALA A 106 -1.89 12.96 -21.60
N LEU A 107 -0.94 13.35 -20.74
CA LEU A 107 0.37 13.83 -21.16
C LEU A 107 1.19 12.73 -21.84
N GLY A 108 1.12 11.49 -21.33
CA GLY A 108 1.78 10.33 -21.95
C GLY A 108 1.32 10.06 -23.39
N TYR A 109 0.02 10.22 -23.68
CA TYR A 109 -0.47 10.14 -25.07
C TYR A 109 -0.05 11.33 -25.92
N LEU A 110 -0.04 12.53 -25.34
CA LEU A 110 0.39 13.75 -26.04
C LEU A 110 1.87 13.70 -26.43
N ALA A 111 2.69 12.97 -25.67
CA ALA A 111 4.10 12.74 -25.95
C ALA A 111 4.36 12.04 -27.29
N ALA A 112 3.38 11.30 -27.84
CA ALA A 112 3.49 10.72 -29.18
C ALA A 112 3.58 11.80 -30.28
N PHE A 113 3.05 12.99 -30.04
CA PHE A 113 3.10 14.13 -30.96
C PHE A 113 4.16 15.16 -30.57
N VAL A 114 4.36 15.35 -29.26
CA VAL A 114 5.32 16.31 -28.72
C VAL A 114 6.22 15.63 -27.68
N PRO A 115 7.26 14.88 -28.11
CA PRO A 115 8.11 14.11 -27.21
C PRO A 115 8.84 14.96 -26.14
N ALA A 116 9.04 16.26 -26.42
CA ALA A 116 9.65 17.21 -25.50
C ALA A 116 8.90 17.32 -24.15
N LEU A 117 7.60 17.03 -24.13
CA LEU A 117 6.77 17.09 -22.92
C LEU A 117 7.17 16.05 -21.87
N THR A 118 7.71 14.90 -22.29
CA THR A 118 8.16 13.83 -21.39
C THR A 118 9.67 13.63 -21.43
N ALA A 119 10.42 14.56 -22.02
CA ALA A 119 11.88 14.46 -22.15
C ALA A 119 12.61 14.55 -20.79
N SER A 120 11.98 15.17 -19.78
CA SER A 120 12.48 15.18 -18.41
C SER A 120 11.33 15.00 -17.40
N PRO A 121 11.62 14.52 -16.18
CA PRO A 121 10.61 14.44 -15.11
C PRO A 121 10.00 15.81 -14.77
N LEU A 122 10.78 16.89 -14.90
CA LEU A 122 10.31 18.25 -14.70
C LEU A 122 9.35 18.70 -15.80
N ASN A 123 9.66 18.42 -17.07
CA ASN A 123 8.76 18.73 -18.20
C ASN A 123 7.44 17.99 -18.05
N THR A 124 7.50 16.72 -17.61
CA THR A 124 6.33 15.89 -17.34
C THR A 124 5.47 16.54 -16.25
N CYS A 125 6.08 16.96 -15.14
CA CYS A 125 5.38 17.63 -14.05
C CYS A 125 4.71 18.94 -14.50
N ILE A 126 5.43 19.78 -15.26
CA ILE A 126 4.91 21.05 -15.77
C ILE A 126 3.72 20.79 -16.71
N GLY A 127 3.83 19.80 -17.60
CA GLY A 127 2.75 19.41 -18.52
C GLY A 127 1.50 18.92 -17.77
N VAL A 128 1.67 18.11 -16.72
CA VAL A 128 0.57 17.65 -15.85
C VAL A 128 -0.12 18.83 -15.18
N ILE A 129 0.65 19.75 -14.58
CA ILE A 129 0.12 20.95 -13.92
C ILE A 129 -0.64 21.81 -14.93
N ALA A 130 -0.08 22.02 -16.13
CA ALA A 130 -0.74 22.79 -17.18
C ALA A 130 -2.09 22.19 -17.59
N LEU A 131 -2.17 20.86 -17.74
CA LEU A 131 -3.42 20.17 -18.05
C LEU A 131 -4.45 20.26 -16.91
N LEU A 132 -4.01 20.18 -15.65
CA LEU A 132 -4.87 20.37 -14.48
C LEU A 132 -5.48 21.77 -14.47
N TRP A 133 -4.68 22.81 -14.71
CA TRP A 133 -5.18 24.19 -14.76
C TRP A 133 -6.08 24.44 -15.97
N LEU A 134 -5.73 23.92 -17.14
CA LEU A 134 -6.54 24.04 -18.35
C LEU A 134 -7.94 23.45 -18.16
N THR A 135 -8.02 22.23 -17.62
CA THR A 135 -9.30 21.55 -17.38
C THR A 135 -10.08 22.14 -16.22
N THR A 136 -9.40 22.70 -15.21
CA THR A 136 -10.04 23.45 -14.14
C THR A 136 -10.66 24.75 -14.67
N ALA A 137 -9.94 25.51 -15.49
CA ALA A 137 -10.45 26.73 -16.10
C ALA A 137 -11.65 26.47 -17.02
N ALA A 138 -11.63 25.36 -17.76
CA ALA A 138 -12.76 24.93 -18.60
C ALA A 138 -14.05 24.65 -17.79
N ASN A 139 -13.94 24.33 -16.50
CA ASN A 139 -15.08 24.12 -15.61
C ASN A 139 -15.70 25.40 -15.03
N PHE A 140 -15.10 26.57 -15.23
CA PHE A 140 -15.61 27.85 -14.68
C PHE A 140 -16.99 28.24 -15.26
N GLY A 141 -17.35 27.71 -16.43
CA GLY A 141 -18.67 27.88 -17.04
C GLY A 141 -19.81 27.09 -16.38
N GLY A 142 -19.51 26.27 -15.37
CA GLY A 142 -20.50 25.53 -14.58
C GLY A 142 -20.98 24.21 -15.22
N PRO A 143 -21.91 23.51 -14.53
CA PRO A 143 -22.27 22.11 -14.83
C PRO A 143 -22.70 21.84 -16.28
N ARG A 144 -23.44 22.77 -16.91
CA ARG A 144 -23.92 22.60 -18.29
C ARG A 144 -22.81 22.62 -19.32
N LEU A 145 -21.83 23.52 -19.17
CA LEU A 145 -20.69 23.60 -20.08
C LEU A 145 -19.85 22.32 -19.95
N THR A 146 -19.57 21.92 -18.71
CA THR A 146 -18.90 20.66 -18.38
C THR A 146 -19.57 19.47 -19.06
N GLY A 147 -20.91 19.34 -18.93
CA GLY A 147 -21.67 18.26 -19.55
C GLY A 147 -21.61 18.27 -21.09
N ARG A 148 -21.61 19.46 -21.72
CA ARG A 148 -21.48 19.57 -23.19
C ARG A 148 -20.09 19.17 -23.67
N ILE A 149 -19.03 19.66 -23.02
CA ILE A 149 -17.65 19.29 -23.38
C ILE A 149 -17.44 17.77 -23.16
N GLY A 150 -17.95 17.24 -22.05
CA GLY A 150 -17.96 15.80 -21.76
C GLY A 150 -18.63 14.97 -22.87
N SER A 151 -19.80 15.41 -23.35
CA SER A 151 -20.53 14.70 -24.42
C SER A 151 -19.81 14.65 -25.77
N ILE A 152 -18.87 15.57 -26.03
CA ILE A 152 -18.05 15.56 -27.25
C ILE A 152 -16.80 14.70 -27.03
N THR A 153 -16.11 14.92 -25.91
CA THR A 153 -14.84 14.25 -25.59
C THR A 153 -14.97 12.74 -25.40
N VAL A 154 -16.16 12.24 -24.98
CA VAL A 154 -16.44 10.80 -24.87
C VAL A 154 -16.24 10.02 -26.17
N TRP A 155 -16.50 10.66 -27.32
CA TRP A 155 -16.36 10.00 -28.61
C TRP A 155 -14.90 9.71 -28.96
N GLY A 156 -13.97 10.42 -28.32
CA GLY A 156 -12.54 10.13 -28.40
C GLY A 156 -12.18 8.73 -27.92
N VAL A 157 -12.97 8.13 -27.04
CA VAL A 157 -12.76 6.74 -26.59
C VAL A 157 -13.80 5.79 -27.17
N ILE A 158 -15.07 6.18 -27.25
CA ILE A 158 -16.13 5.29 -27.77
C ILE A 158 -15.86 4.87 -29.21
N LEU A 159 -15.42 5.78 -30.09
CA LEU A 159 -15.15 5.44 -31.49
C LEU A 159 -14.03 4.40 -31.65
N PRO A 160 -12.80 4.64 -31.17
CA PRO A 160 -11.72 3.66 -31.35
C PRO A 160 -11.96 2.38 -30.56
N VAL A 161 -12.41 2.47 -29.31
CA VAL A 161 -12.57 1.27 -28.48
C VAL A 161 -13.80 0.46 -28.91
N GLY A 162 -14.87 1.12 -29.34
CA GLY A 162 -16.05 0.46 -29.91
C GLY A 162 -15.75 -0.20 -31.25
N PHE A 163 -15.03 0.48 -32.15
CA PHE A 163 -14.65 -0.10 -33.44
C PHE A 163 -13.79 -1.35 -33.27
N ILE A 164 -12.75 -1.32 -32.43
CA ILE A 164 -11.91 -2.50 -32.23
C ILE A 164 -12.68 -3.64 -31.55
N SER A 165 -13.62 -3.34 -30.65
CA SER A 165 -14.47 -4.34 -29.99
C SER A 165 -15.38 -5.09 -30.96
N LEU A 166 -15.87 -4.43 -32.00
CA LEU A 166 -16.80 -4.99 -32.99
C LEU A 166 -16.09 -5.56 -34.22
N PHE A 167 -15.13 -4.83 -34.76
CA PHE A 167 -14.49 -5.13 -36.06
C PHE A 167 -13.05 -5.63 -35.92
N GLY A 168 -12.41 -5.48 -34.76
CA GLY A 168 -11.02 -5.93 -34.60
C GLY A 168 -10.84 -7.45 -34.72
N TRP A 169 -11.92 -8.23 -34.57
CA TRP A 169 -11.93 -9.67 -34.79
C TRP A 169 -11.47 -10.10 -36.20
N PHE A 170 -11.63 -9.25 -37.23
CA PHE A 170 -11.12 -9.55 -38.58
C PHE A 170 -9.59 -9.62 -38.66
N TRP A 171 -8.87 -9.02 -37.70
CA TRP A 171 -7.41 -9.05 -37.60
C TRP A 171 -6.91 -9.95 -36.47
N PHE A 172 -7.83 -10.55 -35.71
CA PHE A 172 -7.50 -11.40 -34.57
C PHE A 172 -6.87 -12.72 -35.04
N LYS A 173 -5.75 -13.12 -34.43
CA LYS A 173 -5.08 -14.39 -34.69
C LYS A 173 -4.99 -15.21 -33.41
N GLY A 174 -5.58 -16.41 -33.42
CA GLY A 174 -5.57 -17.33 -32.27
C GLY A 174 -4.16 -17.68 -31.78
N ALA A 175 -3.21 -17.89 -32.71
CA ALA A 175 -1.82 -18.18 -32.36
C ALA A 175 -1.13 -17.04 -31.59
N THR A 176 -1.41 -15.77 -31.94
CA THR A 176 -0.89 -14.61 -31.20
C THR A 176 -1.45 -14.57 -29.78
N PHE A 177 -2.75 -14.83 -29.64
CA PHE A 177 -3.42 -14.85 -28.34
C PHE A 177 -2.92 -15.99 -27.45
N GLU A 178 -2.73 -17.19 -28.02
CA GLU A 178 -2.20 -18.36 -27.32
C GLU A 178 -0.78 -18.12 -26.78
N GLN A 179 0.10 -17.53 -27.59
CA GLN A 179 1.44 -17.13 -27.16
C GLN A 179 1.40 -16.06 -26.05
N ALA A 180 0.38 -15.20 -26.07
CA ALA A 180 0.17 -14.18 -25.06
C ALA A 180 -0.51 -14.71 -23.78
N TRP A 181 -1.00 -15.95 -23.74
CA TRP A 181 -1.85 -16.48 -22.67
C TRP A 181 -1.17 -16.41 -21.30
N ASN A 182 -0.04 -17.09 -21.15
CA ASN A 182 0.66 -17.18 -19.87
C ASN A 182 2.19 -17.13 -20.03
N PRO A 183 2.75 -15.99 -20.50
CA PRO A 183 4.18 -15.84 -20.74
C PRO A 183 5.03 -15.99 -19.46
N ASN A 184 4.42 -15.77 -18.29
CA ASN A 184 5.10 -15.81 -16.99
C ASN A 184 4.85 -17.11 -16.20
N GLY A 185 4.15 -18.11 -16.77
CA GLY A 185 3.91 -19.40 -16.10
C GLY A 185 3.09 -19.32 -14.80
N LEU A 186 2.21 -18.33 -14.67
CA LEU A 186 1.43 -18.09 -13.46
C LEU A 186 0.29 -19.11 -13.29
N SER A 187 -0.04 -19.44 -12.04
CA SER A 187 -1.29 -20.17 -11.74
C SER A 187 -2.52 -19.32 -12.07
N LEU A 188 -3.64 -19.96 -12.42
CA LEU A 188 -4.88 -19.27 -12.81
C LEU A 188 -5.40 -18.30 -11.74
N LEU A 189 -5.33 -18.69 -10.46
CA LEU A 189 -5.75 -17.84 -9.35
C LEU A 189 -4.87 -16.57 -9.21
N HIS A 190 -3.54 -16.73 -9.35
CA HIS A 190 -2.61 -15.60 -9.28
C HIS A 190 -2.73 -14.68 -10.52
N GLY A 191 -2.81 -15.26 -11.71
CA GLY A 191 -2.98 -14.50 -12.95
C GLY A 191 -4.25 -13.66 -12.94
N MET A 192 -5.38 -14.26 -12.55
CA MET A 192 -6.66 -13.57 -12.41
C MET A 192 -6.63 -12.49 -11.31
N GLY A 193 -6.02 -12.78 -10.16
CA GLY A 193 -5.95 -11.83 -9.04
C GLY A 193 -5.06 -10.60 -9.31
N SER A 194 -4.02 -10.76 -10.13
CA SER A 194 -2.95 -9.75 -10.31
C SER A 194 -3.41 -8.44 -10.98
N SER A 195 -4.52 -8.44 -11.70
CA SER A 195 -4.99 -7.26 -12.46
C SER A 195 -6.28 -6.66 -11.91
N ILE A 196 -6.79 -7.14 -10.76
CA ILE A 196 -8.07 -6.69 -10.20
C ILE A 196 -8.05 -5.23 -9.77
N SER A 197 -6.95 -4.74 -9.18
CA SER A 197 -6.81 -3.32 -8.81
C SER A 197 -6.89 -2.42 -10.04
N LEU A 198 -6.25 -2.84 -11.14
CA LEU A 198 -6.22 -2.12 -12.41
C LEU A 198 -7.55 -2.18 -13.15
N THR A 199 -8.21 -3.33 -13.18
CA THR A 199 -9.54 -3.44 -13.79
C THR A 199 -10.58 -2.69 -12.97
N LEU A 200 -10.49 -2.71 -11.63
CA LEU A 200 -11.36 -1.89 -10.78
C LEU A 200 -11.14 -0.40 -11.02
N TRP A 201 -9.90 0.05 -11.16
CA TRP A 201 -9.59 1.43 -11.52
C TRP A 201 -10.37 1.89 -12.76
N ALA A 202 -10.44 1.06 -13.80
CA ALA A 202 -11.20 1.40 -15.00
C ALA A 202 -12.73 1.46 -14.81
N PHE A 203 -13.26 0.89 -13.72
CA PHE A 203 -14.66 1.03 -13.34
C PHE A 203 -14.93 2.18 -12.38
N LEU A 204 -13.90 2.80 -11.77
CA LEU A 204 -14.10 4.01 -10.98
C LEU A 204 -14.65 5.11 -11.90
N GLY A 205 -15.77 5.71 -11.51
CA GLY A 205 -16.54 6.63 -12.33
C GLY A 205 -18.03 6.28 -12.37
N MET A 206 -18.40 5.03 -12.10
CA MET A 206 -19.80 4.58 -11.97
C MET A 206 -20.59 5.35 -10.90
N GLU A 207 -19.93 5.76 -9.83
CA GLU A 207 -20.44 6.59 -8.74
C GLU A 207 -20.64 8.05 -9.14
N SER A 208 -20.08 8.50 -10.27
CA SER A 208 -20.20 9.91 -10.72
C SER A 208 -21.67 10.31 -10.90
N ALA A 209 -22.55 9.36 -11.23
CA ALA A 209 -23.99 9.59 -11.27
C ALA A 209 -24.55 9.93 -9.88
N VAL A 210 -24.21 9.13 -8.87
CA VAL A 210 -24.63 9.31 -7.48
C VAL A 210 -24.07 10.60 -6.91
N GLN A 211 -22.78 10.83 -7.11
CA GLN A 211 -22.07 11.93 -6.51
C GLN A 211 -22.53 13.29 -7.05
N ASN A 212 -22.86 13.36 -8.34
CA ASN A 212 -23.34 14.58 -8.98
C ASN A 212 -24.87 14.69 -8.96
N SER A 213 -25.58 13.90 -8.14
CA SER A 213 -27.05 13.88 -8.06
C SER A 213 -27.67 15.26 -7.80
N SER A 214 -27.01 16.14 -7.03
CA SER A 214 -27.46 17.53 -6.79
C SER A 214 -27.52 18.38 -8.07
N ALA A 215 -26.71 18.05 -9.08
CA ALA A 215 -26.59 18.76 -10.36
C ALA A 215 -27.46 18.16 -11.49
N VAL A 216 -28.33 17.18 -11.19
CA VAL A 216 -29.15 16.46 -12.18
C VAL A 216 -30.62 16.89 -12.12
N GLU A 217 -31.30 16.88 -13.27
CA GLU A 217 -32.71 17.26 -13.42
C GLU A 217 -33.67 16.34 -12.63
N ASN A 218 -33.59 15.02 -12.82
CA ASN A 218 -34.41 14.04 -12.11
C ASN A 218 -33.55 12.95 -11.44
N PRO A 219 -33.02 13.20 -10.22
CA PRO A 219 -32.10 12.29 -9.57
C PRO A 219 -32.68 10.88 -9.35
N LYS A 220 -33.97 10.79 -8.99
CA LYS A 220 -34.65 9.51 -8.70
C LYS A 220 -34.70 8.56 -9.91
N ARG A 221 -34.78 9.09 -11.13
CA ARG A 221 -34.82 8.31 -12.37
C ARG A 221 -33.45 8.22 -13.03
N ASP A 222 -32.76 9.35 -13.15
CA ASP A 222 -31.63 9.50 -14.05
C ASP A 222 -30.36 8.89 -13.45
N VAL A 223 -30.17 8.98 -12.11
CA VAL A 223 -29.00 8.43 -11.43
C VAL A 223 -28.95 6.90 -11.54
N PRO A 224 -30.02 6.13 -11.21
CA PRO A 224 -30.03 4.68 -11.40
C PRO A 224 -29.73 4.24 -12.84
N LEU A 225 -30.33 4.91 -13.82
CA LEU A 225 -30.18 4.55 -15.24
C LEU A 225 -28.76 4.84 -15.74
N ALA A 226 -28.23 6.03 -15.43
CA ALA A 226 -26.88 6.41 -15.83
C ALA A 226 -25.82 5.51 -15.19
N CYS A 227 -25.98 5.16 -13.91
CA CYS A 227 -25.06 4.26 -13.21
C CYS A 227 -25.06 2.86 -13.83
N LEU A 228 -26.22 2.25 -14.06
CA LEU A 228 -26.32 0.88 -14.61
C LEU A 228 -25.91 0.80 -16.08
N PHE A 229 -26.45 1.67 -16.94
CA PHE A 229 -26.14 1.61 -18.38
C PHE A 229 -24.72 2.06 -18.68
N GLY A 230 -24.21 3.08 -17.97
CA GLY A 230 -22.82 3.50 -18.08
C GLY A 230 -21.86 2.38 -17.70
N THR A 231 -22.12 1.70 -16.57
CA THR A 231 -21.27 0.60 -16.10
C THR A 231 -21.31 -0.61 -17.02
N LEU A 232 -22.51 -1.02 -17.47
CA LEU A 232 -22.67 -2.15 -18.39
C LEU A 232 -22.00 -1.88 -19.74
N GLY A 233 -22.21 -0.70 -20.30
CA GLY A 233 -21.60 -0.28 -21.57
C GLY A 233 -20.07 -0.32 -21.48
N ALA A 234 -19.50 0.25 -20.41
CA ALA A 234 -18.06 0.20 -20.17
C ALA A 234 -17.55 -1.24 -20.03
N ALA A 235 -18.24 -2.09 -19.26
CA ALA A 235 -17.84 -3.48 -19.04
C ALA A 235 -17.71 -4.28 -20.35
N VAL A 236 -18.72 -4.20 -21.22
CA VAL A 236 -18.73 -4.90 -22.51
C VAL A 236 -17.57 -4.43 -23.38
N ILE A 237 -17.39 -3.11 -23.48
CA ILE A 237 -16.35 -2.52 -24.32
C ILE A 237 -14.95 -2.86 -23.77
N TYR A 238 -14.74 -2.85 -22.46
CA TYR A 238 -13.45 -3.18 -21.84
C TYR A 238 -13.03 -4.62 -22.09
N VAL A 239 -13.96 -5.57 -21.86
CA VAL A 239 -13.70 -7.00 -22.09
C VAL A 239 -13.36 -7.22 -23.56
N LEU A 240 -14.23 -6.78 -24.47
CA LEU A 240 -14.05 -7.08 -25.89
C LEU A 240 -12.79 -6.42 -26.46
N SER A 241 -12.57 -5.13 -26.18
CA SER A 241 -11.42 -4.42 -26.74
C SER A 241 -10.09 -4.99 -26.29
N THR A 242 -9.94 -5.33 -25.00
CA THR A 242 -8.68 -5.85 -24.46
C THR A 242 -8.37 -7.26 -24.96
N TRP A 243 -9.39 -8.12 -25.05
CA TRP A 243 -9.25 -9.48 -25.61
C TRP A 243 -8.82 -9.42 -27.08
N VAL A 244 -9.47 -8.57 -27.87
CA VAL A 244 -9.19 -8.42 -29.30
C VAL A 244 -7.78 -7.90 -29.54
N ILE A 245 -7.35 -6.86 -28.82
CA ILE A 245 -5.99 -6.29 -28.96
C ILE A 245 -4.91 -7.35 -28.71
N GLN A 246 -5.12 -8.23 -27.73
CA GLN A 246 -4.13 -9.24 -27.34
C GLN A 246 -3.97 -10.37 -28.37
N GLY A 247 -4.93 -10.53 -29.29
CA GLY A 247 -4.79 -11.40 -30.46
C GLY A 247 -4.36 -10.68 -31.74
N ILE A 248 -4.25 -9.35 -31.73
CA ILE A 248 -3.77 -8.54 -32.86
C ILE A 248 -2.28 -8.20 -32.71
N VAL A 249 -1.88 -7.78 -31.51
CA VAL A 249 -0.52 -7.27 -31.23
C VAL A 249 0.27 -8.33 -30.44
N PRO A 250 1.51 -8.67 -30.85
CA PRO A 250 2.37 -9.56 -30.07
C PRO A 250 2.59 -9.04 -28.64
N ASN A 251 2.52 -9.94 -27.65
CA ASN A 251 2.55 -9.59 -26.23
C ASN A 251 3.79 -8.77 -25.83
N ALA A 252 4.98 -9.13 -26.32
CA ALA A 252 6.23 -8.44 -26.00
C ALA A 252 6.27 -6.98 -26.49
N GLU A 253 5.59 -6.69 -27.61
CA GLU A 253 5.46 -5.33 -28.15
C GLU A 253 4.40 -4.55 -27.36
N LEU A 254 3.25 -5.19 -27.10
CA LEU A 254 2.15 -4.61 -26.36
C LEU A 254 2.55 -4.21 -24.93
N ALA A 255 3.32 -5.05 -24.23
CA ALA A 255 3.76 -4.81 -22.84
C ALA A 255 4.70 -3.59 -22.68
N LYS A 256 5.33 -3.15 -23.78
CA LYS A 256 6.24 -1.98 -23.83
C LYS A 256 5.56 -0.70 -24.32
N SER A 257 4.35 -0.81 -24.85
CA SER A 257 3.66 0.32 -25.50
C SER A 257 3.14 1.34 -24.48
N THR A 258 3.38 2.63 -24.73
CA THR A 258 2.75 3.75 -24.03
C THR A 258 1.45 4.20 -24.69
N GLY A 259 0.97 3.46 -25.70
CA GLY A 259 -0.29 3.73 -26.40
C GLY A 259 -0.82 2.49 -27.13
N PRO A 260 -1.39 1.50 -26.41
CA PRO A 260 -1.70 0.20 -26.98
C PRO A 260 -2.82 0.24 -28.02
N PHE A 261 -3.79 1.13 -27.87
CA PHE A 261 -4.82 1.34 -28.89
C PHE A 261 -4.23 1.94 -30.17
N GLY A 262 -3.39 2.97 -30.06
CA GLY A 262 -2.66 3.51 -31.21
C GLY A 262 -1.81 2.46 -31.91
N LEU A 263 -1.11 1.62 -31.14
CA LEU A 263 -0.32 0.50 -31.66
C LEU A 263 -1.19 -0.55 -32.38
N ALA A 264 -2.32 -0.94 -31.80
CA ALA A 264 -3.23 -1.92 -32.41
C ALA A 264 -3.75 -1.41 -33.76
N TYR A 265 -4.19 -0.15 -33.82
CA TYR A 265 -4.64 0.47 -35.08
C TYR A 265 -3.51 0.63 -36.10
N ALA A 266 -2.28 0.91 -35.65
CA ALA A 266 -1.12 0.94 -36.52
C ALA A 266 -0.85 -0.42 -37.18
N LYS A 267 -1.10 -1.53 -36.47
CA LYS A 267 -0.96 -2.89 -37.01
C LYS A 267 -2.13 -3.32 -37.89
N MET A 268 -3.35 -2.85 -37.61
CA MET A 268 -4.56 -3.22 -38.37
C MET A 268 -4.68 -2.48 -39.70
N ILE A 269 -4.49 -1.15 -39.67
CA ILE A 269 -4.84 -0.24 -40.78
C ILE A 269 -3.61 0.53 -41.26
N GLY A 270 -2.72 0.92 -40.35
CA GLY A 270 -1.45 1.59 -40.67
C GLY A 270 -1.12 2.76 -39.73
N PRO A 271 0.09 3.34 -39.82
CA PRO A 271 0.61 4.29 -38.84
C PRO A 271 -0.25 5.55 -38.66
N LEU A 272 -0.88 6.05 -39.72
CA LEU A 272 -1.76 7.22 -39.65
C LEU A 272 -2.98 6.96 -38.76
N ALA A 273 -3.60 5.79 -38.88
CA ALA A 273 -4.72 5.39 -38.03
C ALA A 273 -4.29 5.31 -36.56
N GLY A 274 -3.08 4.79 -36.30
CA GLY A 274 -2.50 4.80 -34.96
C GLY A 274 -2.39 6.19 -34.35
N HIS A 275 -1.89 7.18 -35.11
CA HIS A 275 -1.80 8.57 -34.65
C HIS A 275 -3.19 9.19 -34.42
N VAL A 276 -4.16 8.97 -35.32
CA VAL A 276 -5.54 9.48 -35.12
C VAL A 276 -6.13 8.94 -33.81
N VAL A 277 -5.96 7.65 -33.52
CA VAL A 277 -6.45 7.05 -32.28
C VAL A 277 -5.73 7.59 -31.05
N MET A 278 -4.43 7.89 -31.14
CA MET A 278 -3.71 8.55 -30.05
C MET A 278 -4.23 9.97 -29.78
N ALA A 279 -4.58 10.74 -30.82
CA ALA A 279 -5.17 12.07 -30.65
C ALA A 279 -6.57 12.00 -30.00
N LEU A 280 -7.38 11.02 -30.41
CA LEU A 280 -8.69 10.75 -29.82
C LEU A 280 -8.58 10.30 -28.34
N ALA A 281 -7.54 9.53 -28.00
CA ALA A 281 -7.22 9.15 -26.62
C ALA A 281 -6.84 10.36 -25.75
N VAL A 282 -6.07 11.32 -26.28
CA VAL A 282 -5.79 12.60 -25.57
C VAL A 282 -7.10 13.34 -25.30
N LEU A 283 -7.97 13.46 -26.32
CA LEU A 283 -9.26 14.13 -26.18
C LEU A 283 -10.13 13.48 -25.09
N ALA A 284 -10.18 12.15 -25.04
CA ALA A 284 -10.93 11.41 -24.04
C ALA A 284 -10.34 11.57 -22.62
N CYS A 285 -9.01 11.51 -22.47
CA CYS A 285 -8.36 11.73 -21.18
C CYS A 285 -8.62 13.16 -20.65
N VAL A 286 -8.54 14.17 -21.51
CA VAL A 286 -8.81 15.57 -21.14
C VAL A 286 -10.28 15.76 -20.76
N GLY A 287 -11.20 15.12 -21.50
CA GLY A 287 -12.63 15.08 -21.14
C GLY A 287 -12.90 14.44 -19.78
N SER A 288 -12.24 13.33 -19.49
CA SER A 288 -12.30 12.64 -18.19
C SER A 288 -11.77 13.51 -17.07
N LEU A 289 -10.61 14.14 -17.27
CA LEU A 289 -10.03 15.05 -16.29
C LEU A 289 -10.99 16.22 -15.98
N LEU A 290 -11.62 16.77 -17.02
CA LEU A 290 -12.62 17.83 -16.87
C LEU A 290 -13.83 17.36 -16.04
N GLY A 291 -14.36 16.16 -16.31
CA GLY A 291 -15.48 15.59 -15.56
C GLY A 291 -15.14 15.28 -14.09
N TRP A 292 -13.92 14.82 -13.83
CA TRP A 292 -13.45 14.58 -12.47
C TRP A 292 -13.13 15.86 -11.69
N GLN A 293 -12.59 16.89 -12.34
CA GLN A 293 -12.42 18.22 -11.71
C GLN A 293 -13.78 18.82 -11.28
N PHE A 294 -14.81 18.64 -12.11
CA PHE A 294 -16.17 19.01 -11.75
C PHE A 294 -16.67 18.23 -10.53
N THR A 295 -16.53 16.91 -10.54
CA THR A 295 -16.99 16.04 -9.44
C THR A 295 -16.29 16.35 -8.12
N LEU A 296 -14.98 16.64 -8.16
CA LEU A 296 -14.19 17.07 -7.01
C LEU A 296 -14.76 18.35 -6.38
N ALA A 297 -15.06 19.33 -7.22
CA ALA A 297 -15.55 20.63 -6.79
C ALA A 297 -16.98 20.54 -6.20
N GLN A 298 -17.85 19.73 -6.81
CA GLN A 298 -19.20 19.48 -6.30
C GLN A 298 -19.18 18.74 -4.96
N THR A 299 -18.30 17.76 -4.82
CA THR A 299 -18.12 17.02 -3.56
C THR A 299 -17.72 17.96 -2.42
N ALA A 300 -16.77 18.88 -2.67
CA ALA A 300 -16.37 19.88 -1.68
C ALA A 300 -17.49 20.87 -1.32
N LYS A 301 -18.23 21.32 -2.34
CA LYS A 301 -19.37 22.23 -2.17
C LYS A 301 -20.44 21.59 -1.28
N ASP A 302 -20.86 20.35 -1.59
CA ASP A 302 -21.94 19.67 -0.87
C ASP A 302 -21.54 19.40 0.61
N ALA A 303 -20.26 19.11 0.89
CA ALA A 303 -19.78 19.01 2.28
C ALA A 303 -19.71 20.37 3.00
N ALA A 304 -19.41 21.46 2.30
CA ALA A 304 -19.40 22.80 2.86
C ALA A 304 -20.82 23.30 3.16
N ASP A 305 -21.79 23.00 2.29
CA ASP A 305 -23.21 23.30 2.52
C ASP A 305 -23.75 22.57 3.76
N ASN A 306 -23.24 21.36 4.01
CA ASN A 306 -23.50 20.58 5.22
C ASN A 306 -22.69 21.02 6.46
N GLN A 307 -21.93 22.12 6.40
CA GLN A 307 -21.09 22.66 7.48
C GLN A 307 -20.00 21.70 7.99
N LEU A 308 -19.63 20.72 7.16
CA LEU A 308 -18.57 19.75 7.45
C LEU A 308 -17.26 20.10 6.73
N PHE A 309 -17.27 21.18 5.95
CA PHE A 309 -16.12 21.70 5.21
C PHE A 309 -16.12 23.24 5.20
N PRO A 310 -14.99 23.93 4.95
CA PRO A 310 -14.94 25.38 5.01
C PRO A 310 -15.96 26.08 4.09
N ALA A 311 -16.64 27.11 4.60
CA ALA A 311 -17.69 27.86 3.88
C ALA A 311 -17.23 28.61 2.62
N VAL A 312 -15.93 28.63 2.32
CA VAL A 312 -15.44 29.15 1.04
C VAL A 312 -15.81 28.23 -0.13
N PHE A 313 -15.97 26.93 0.11
CA PHE A 313 -16.29 25.94 -0.92
C PHE A 313 -17.79 25.92 -1.29
N SER A 314 -18.67 26.52 -0.48
CA SER A 314 -20.10 26.64 -0.79
C SER A 314 -20.43 27.83 -1.72
N LYS A 315 -19.50 28.77 -1.89
CA LYS A 315 -19.72 29.96 -2.72
C LYS A 315 -19.66 29.59 -4.20
N VAL A 316 -20.75 29.85 -4.93
CA VAL A 316 -20.88 29.60 -6.37
C VAL A 316 -20.98 30.89 -7.18
N THR A 317 -20.52 30.85 -8.43
CA THR A 317 -20.70 31.90 -9.44
C THR A 317 -22.16 31.96 -9.93
N PRO A 318 -22.56 32.98 -10.70
CA PRO A 318 -23.89 33.02 -11.35
C PRO A 318 -24.16 31.82 -12.27
N SER A 319 -23.11 31.21 -12.85
CA SER A 319 -23.18 29.99 -13.65
C SER A 319 -23.28 28.70 -12.82
N GLY A 320 -23.26 28.80 -11.48
CA GLY A 320 -23.35 27.66 -10.57
C GLY A 320 -22.03 26.93 -10.31
N ALA A 321 -20.87 27.55 -10.61
CA ALA A 321 -19.56 26.94 -10.41
C ALA A 321 -18.89 27.38 -9.08
N PRO A 322 -18.40 26.47 -8.22
CA PRO A 322 -17.66 26.82 -7.00
C PRO A 322 -16.19 27.21 -7.30
N LEU A 323 -16.00 28.39 -7.90
CA LEU A 323 -14.71 28.86 -8.44
C LEU A 323 -13.55 28.82 -7.42
N ALA A 324 -13.78 29.35 -6.22
CA ALA A 324 -12.74 29.38 -5.18
C ALA A 324 -12.32 27.96 -4.77
N GLY A 325 -13.28 27.03 -4.67
CA GLY A 325 -13.02 25.63 -4.39
C GLY A 325 -12.19 24.95 -5.48
N MET A 326 -12.55 25.18 -6.74
CA MET A 326 -11.83 24.67 -7.91
C MET A 326 -10.36 25.14 -7.93
N VAL A 327 -10.13 26.44 -7.73
CA VAL A 327 -8.77 27.02 -7.73
C VAL A 327 -7.92 26.46 -6.59
N MET A 328 -8.45 26.41 -5.36
CA MET A 328 -7.72 25.85 -4.22
C MET A 328 -7.37 24.38 -4.45
N MET A 329 -8.28 23.59 -5.04
CA MET A 329 -8.01 22.19 -5.33
C MET A 329 -7.00 21.99 -6.45
N CYS A 330 -7.02 22.83 -7.48
CA CYS A 330 -6.00 22.80 -8.52
C CYS A 330 -4.61 23.15 -7.97
N ILE A 331 -4.51 24.06 -7.00
CA ILE A 331 -3.26 24.34 -6.28
C ILE A 331 -2.79 23.10 -5.50
N VAL A 332 -3.69 22.46 -4.75
CA VAL A 332 -3.38 21.22 -4.01
C VAL A 332 -2.89 20.13 -4.95
N GLN A 333 -3.59 19.90 -6.07
CA GLN A 333 -3.20 18.92 -7.08
C GLN A 333 -1.86 19.26 -7.74
N SER A 334 -1.56 20.55 -7.92
CA SER A 334 -0.25 20.99 -8.43
C SER A 334 0.87 20.67 -7.45
N LEU A 335 0.65 20.87 -6.15
CA LEU A 335 1.60 20.48 -5.09
C LEU A 335 1.79 18.95 -5.04
N MET A 336 0.70 18.19 -5.22
CA MET A 336 0.78 16.74 -5.30
C MET A 336 1.57 16.28 -6.52
N ALA A 337 1.35 16.89 -7.69
CA ALA A 337 2.13 16.61 -8.90
C ALA A 337 3.63 16.87 -8.68
N LEU A 338 3.99 17.96 -7.99
CA LEU A 338 5.38 18.25 -7.60
C LEU A 338 5.96 17.21 -6.64
N SER A 339 5.16 16.73 -5.67
CA SER A 339 5.61 15.73 -4.70
C SER A 339 5.77 14.31 -5.28
N THR A 340 5.21 14.08 -6.48
CA THR A 340 5.15 12.75 -7.10
C THR A 340 6.08 12.61 -8.30
N ILE A 341 6.99 13.59 -8.52
CA ILE A 341 7.96 13.55 -9.62
C ILE A 341 8.73 12.23 -9.59
N SER A 342 8.63 11.48 -10.69
CA SER A 342 9.29 10.18 -10.86
C SER A 342 10.00 10.12 -12.21
N PRO A 343 11.14 9.41 -12.32
CA PRO A 343 11.78 9.11 -13.60
C PRO A 343 10.90 8.24 -14.53
N ASN A 344 9.95 7.47 -13.98
CA ASN A 344 9.10 6.56 -14.73
C ASN A 344 7.61 6.91 -14.59
N LEU A 345 7.01 7.38 -15.68
CA LEU A 345 5.60 7.77 -15.75
C LEU A 345 4.64 6.61 -15.43
N SER A 346 4.96 5.39 -15.85
CA SER A 346 4.12 4.21 -15.62
C SER A 346 4.08 3.81 -14.15
N GLU A 347 5.21 3.93 -13.43
CA GLU A 347 5.28 3.66 -11.99
C GLU A 347 4.59 4.75 -11.16
N GLN A 348 4.79 6.02 -11.54
CA GLN A 348 4.08 7.16 -10.94
C GLN A 348 2.56 6.96 -11.05
N PHE A 349 2.09 6.62 -12.24
CA PHE A 349 0.68 6.34 -12.50
C PHE A 349 0.17 5.17 -11.63
N ALA A 350 0.86 4.03 -11.63
CA ALA A 350 0.45 2.86 -10.85
C ALA A 350 0.36 3.14 -9.34
N ALA A 351 1.31 3.89 -8.78
CA ALA A 351 1.30 4.26 -7.37
C ALA A 351 0.10 5.15 -7.01
N LEU A 352 -0.17 6.18 -7.83
CA LEU A 352 -1.31 7.08 -7.66
C LEU A 352 -2.64 6.33 -7.78
N VAL A 353 -2.75 5.45 -8.79
CA VAL A 353 -3.93 4.61 -9.03
C VAL A 353 -4.21 3.73 -7.83
N ASN A 354 -3.25 2.96 -7.33
CA ASN A 354 -3.49 2.04 -6.22
C ASN A 354 -3.95 2.77 -4.95
N LEU A 355 -3.35 3.92 -4.64
CA LEU A 355 -3.77 4.72 -3.48
C LEU A 355 -5.17 5.31 -3.67
N ALA A 356 -5.49 5.79 -4.87
CA ALA A 356 -6.82 6.30 -5.20
C ALA A 356 -7.89 5.20 -5.18
N VAL A 357 -7.61 3.99 -5.68
CA VAL A 357 -8.52 2.83 -5.58
C VAL A 357 -8.84 2.53 -4.12
N VAL A 358 -7.83 2.38 -3.27
CA VAL A 358 -8.02 2.09 -1.84
C VAL A 358 -8.87 3.14 -1.15
N THR A 359 -8.59 4.42 -1.40
CA THR A 359 -9.33 5.54 -0.80
C THR A 359 -10.74 5.71 -1.38
N ASN A 360 -11.06 5.14 -2.55
CA ASN A 360 -12.40 5.15 -3.14
C ASN A 360 -13.26 3.94 -2.73
N VAL A 361 -12.65 2.76 -2.60
CA VAL A 361 -13.35 1.51 -2.28
C VAL A 361 -13.94 1.52 -0.88
N VAL A 362 -13.28 2.18 0.08
CA VAL A 362 -13.78 2.29 1.45
C VAL A 362 -15.09 3.11 1.51
N PRO A 363 -15.20 4.29 0.85
CA PRO A 363 -16.48 4.95 0.58
C PRO A 363 -17.57 4.02 0.04
N TYR A 364 -17.25 3.15 -0.91
CA TYR A 364 -18.23 2.21 -1.47
C TYR A 364 -18.71 1.22 -0.41
N ILE A 365 -17.81 0.64 0.37
CA ILE A 365 -18.15 -0.30 1.43
C ILE A 365 -19.11 0.33 2.43
N ILE A 366 -18.78 1.53 2.94
CA ILE A 366 -19.61 2.23 3.94
C ILE A 366 -20.96 2.64 3.37
N SER A 367 -21.00 3.13 2.12
CA SER A 367 -22.23 3.61 1.50
C SER A 367 -23.16 2.45 1.12
N LEU A 368 -22.60 1.34 0.64
CA LEU A 368 -23.37 0.13 0.29
C LEU A 368 -23.84 -0.62 1.53
N SER A 369 -23.07 -0.65 2.62
CA SER A 369 -23.55 -1.25 3.88
C SER A 369 -24.69 -0.45 4.49
N ALA A 370 -24.75 0.87 4.28
CA ALA A 370 -25.87 1.69 4.72
C ALA A 370 -27.20 1.31 4.03
N LEU A 371 -27.14 0.74 2.81
CA LEU A 371 -28.33 0.31 2.07
C LEU A 371 -29.19 -0.71 2.85
N PHE A 372 -28.58 -1.57 3.68
CA PHE A 372 -29.34 -2.51 4.52
C PHE A 372 -30.25 -1.81 5.52
N VAL A 373 -29.78 -0.70 6.10
CA VAL A 373 -30.54 0.13 7.04
C VAL A 373 -31.59 0.93 6.28
N MET A 374 -31.21 1.57 5.18
CA MET A 374 -32.12 2.37 4.33
C MET A 374 -33.33 1.56 3.85
N MET A 375 -33.12 0.31 3.39
CA MET A 375 -34.22 -0.54 2.93
C MET A 375 -35.16 -0.96 4.07
N ARG A 376 -34.63 -1.15 5.28
CA ARG A 376 -35.41 -1.50 6.47
C ARG A 376 -36.26 -0.32 6.93
N ASP A 377 -35.68 0.87 6.98
CA ASP A 377 -36.37 2.09 7.41
C ASP A 377 -37.45 2.51 6.39
N ALA A 378 -37.21 2.25 5.09
CA ALA A 378 -38.20 2.46 4.03
C ALA A 378 -39.33 1.40 4.01
N GLY A 379 -39.31 0.38 4.87
CA GLY A 379 -40.33 -0.67 4.90
C GLY A 379 -40.38 -1.53 3.63
N THR A 380 -39.23 -1.78 3.00
CA THR A 380 -39.15 -2.48 1.71
C THR A 380 -39.68 -3.92 1.83
N PRO A 381 -40.50 -4.41 0.87
CA PRO A 381 -41.01 -5.79 0.91
C PRO A 381 -39.89 -6.84 1.01
N ALA A 382 -40.11 -7.89 1.80
CA ALA A 382 -39.09 -8.90 2.11
C ALA A 382 -38.41 -9.52 0.87
N ARG A 383 -39.18 -9.78 -0.20
CA ARG A 383 -38.62 -10.33 -1.46
C ARG A 383 -37.66 -9.36 -2.15
N VAL A 384 -37.99 -8.07 -2.15
CA VAL A 384 -37.14 -7.02 -2.75
C VAL A 384 -35.92 -6.77 -1.86
N TYR A 385 -36.11 -6.75 -0.55
CA TYR A 385 -35.03 -6.66 0.43
C TYR A 385 -34.01 -7.79 0.22
N LEU A 386 -34.44 -9.06 0.15
CA LEU A 386 -33.54 -10.20 0.02
C LEU A 386 -32.76 -10.15 -1.30
N ARG A 387 -33.42 -9.85 -2.42
CA ARG A 387 -32.76 -9.69 -3.72
C ARG A 387 -31.68 -8.61 -3.67
N ASN A 388 -32.05 -7.42 -3.19
CA ASN A 388 -31.13 -6.29 -3.11
C ASN A 388 -29.99 -6.58 -2.13
N ALA A 389 -30.28 -7.19 -0.98
CA ALA A 389 -29.28 -7.58 0.01
C ALA A 389 -28.26 -8.56 -0.56
N LEU A 390 -28.69 -9.59 -1.29
CA LEU A 390 -27.78 -10.55 -1.93
C LEU A 390 -26.83 -9.86 -2.92
N VAL A 391 -27.35 -8.97 -3.77
CA VAL A 391 -26.50 -8.21 -4.72
C VAL A 391 -25.54 -7.29 -3.98
N THR A 392 -26.00 -6.61 -2.92
CA THR A 392 -25.15 -5.76 -2.07
C THR A 392 -24.04 -6.57 -1.38
N VAL A 393 -24.32 -7.79 -0.92
CA VAL A 393 -23.28 -8.66 -0.35
C VAL A 393 -22.21 -9.00 -1.38
N VAL A 394 -22.60 -9.32 -2.63
CA VAL A 394 -21.63 -9.54 -3.72
C VAL A 394 -20.78 -8.29 -3.96
N ALA A 395 -21.40 -7.11 -3.98
CA ALA A 395 -20.70 -5.84 -4.11
C ALA A 395 -19.68 -5.63 -2.97
N LEU A 396 -20.07 -5.85 -1.72
CA LEU A 396 -19.20 -5.70 -0.54
C LEU A 396 -18.04 -6.70 -0.54
N VAL A 397 -18.30 -7.98 -0.85
CA VAL A 397 -17.26 -9.02 -0.94
C VAL A 397 -16.25 -8.64 -2.02
N TYR A 398 -16.73 -8.19 -3.18
CA TYR A 398 -15.86 -7.72 -4.26
C TYR A 398 -15.05 -6.48 -3.85
N SER A 399 -15.66 -5.49 -3.20
CA SER A 399 -14.96 -4.31 -2.68
C SER A 399 -13.85 -4.68 -1.68
N ILE A 400 -14.12 -5.60 -0.75
CA ILE A 400 -13.12 -6.09 0.21
C ILE A 400 -11.98 -6.83 -0.52
N TYR A 401 -12.32 -7.67 -1.50
CA TYR A 401 -11.32 -8.38 -2.28
C TYR A 401 -10.45 -7.44 -3.11
N ALA A 402 -11.04 -6.41 -3.71
CA ALA A 402 -10.28 -5.40 -4.45
C ALA A 402 -9.34 -4.60 -3.53
N LEU A 403 -9.80 -4.25 -2.32
CA LEU A 403 -8.95 -3.62 -1.30
C LEU A 403 -7.74 -4.50 -0.97
N TYR A 404 -7.93 -5.81 -0.81
CA TYR A 404 -6.84 -6.76 -0.62
C TYR A 404 -5.89 -6.82 -1.84
N ALA A 405 -6.46 -6.83 -3.06
CA ALA A 405 -5.70 -6.92 -4.31
C ALA A 405 -4.88 -5.65 -4.62
N SER A 406 -5.23 -4.47 -4.09
CA SER A 406 -4.48 -3.22 -4.27
C SER A 406 -3.11 -3.19 -3.58
N GLY A 407 -2.80 -4.18 -2.74
CA GLY A 407 -1.48 -4.35 -2.13
C GLY A 407 -1.32 -3.66 -0.78
N LYS A 408 -0.38 -4.17 0.03
CA LYS A 408 -0.25 -3.82 1.45
C LYS A 408 0.08 -2.34 1.68
N ASP A 409 0.94 -1.75 0.86
CA ASP A 409 1.37 -0.36 1.03
C ASP A 409 0.23 0.62 0.74
N ALA A 410 -0.55 0.37 -0.31
CA ALA A 410 -1.73 1.17 -0.63
C ALA A 410 -2.79 1.06 0.46
N VAL A 411 -3.07 -0.16 0.95
CA VAL A 411 -4.01 -0.40 2.07
C VAL A 411 -3.55 0.30 3.35
N LEU A 412 -2.25 0.24 3.67
CA LEU A 412 -1.70 0.95 4.82
C LEU A 412 -1.87 2.46 4.68
N GLY A 413 -1.58 3.02 3.50
CA GLY A 413 -1.83 4.43 3.19
C GLY A 413 -3.31 4.79 3.39
N GLY A 414 -4.23 3.99 2.87
CA GLY A 414 -5.66 4.13 3.08
C GLY A 414 -6.07 4.12 4.55
N MET A 415 -5.55 3.18 5.35
CA MET A 415 -5.81 3.12 6.79
C MET A 415 -5.32 4.37 7.53
N LEU A 416 -4.16 4.90 7.17
CA LEU A 416 -3.63 6.14 7.75
C LEU A 416 -4.52 7.34 7.40
N VAL A 417 -4.98 7.43 6.15
CA VAL A 417 -5.94 8.47 5.73
C VAL A 417 -7.27 8.32 6.49
N ILE A 418 -7.75 7.10 6.70
CA ILE A 418 -8.97 6.85 7.48
C ILE A 418 -8.81 7.35 8.91
N ALA A 419 -7.72 6.98 9.58
CA ALA A 419 -7.42 7.42 10.94
C ALA A 419 -7.33 8.95 11.02
N LEU A 420 -6.68 9.58 10.04
CA LEU A 420 -6.60 11.03 9.95
C LEU A 420 -7.97 11.68 9.73
N GLY A 421 -8.83 11.08 8.91
CA GLY A 421 -10.22 11.51 8.73
C GLY A 421 -10.98 11.59 10.05
N TYR A 422 -10.86 10.57 10.91
CA TYR A 422 -11.47 10.60 12.24
C TYR A 422 -10.88 11.69 13.15
N VAL A 423 -9.57 11.92 13.10
CA VAL A 423 -8.93 13.01 13.86
C VAL A 423 -9.46 14.37 13.41
N VAL A 424 -9.53 14.62 12.10
CA VAL A 424 -10.06 15.86 11.54
C VAL A 424 -11.53 16.03 11.90
N TYR A 425 -12.35 14.98 11.78
CA TYR A 425 -13.75 15.00 12.18
C TYR A 425 -13.91 15.33 13.66
N GLY A 426 -13.10 14.74 14.55
CA GLY A 426 -13.12 15.01 15.99
C GLY A 426 -12.89 16.49 16.31
N LEU A 427 -11.96 17.15 15.61
CA LEU A 427 -11.71 18.59 15.77
C LEU A 427 -12.88 19.45 15.27
N ILE A 428 -13.54 19.05 14.19
CA ILE A 428 -14.71 19.76 13.63
C ILE A 428 -15.92 19.56 14.56
N ALA A 429 -16.17 18.33 15.00
CA ALA A 429 -17.27 17.97 15.89
C ALA A 429 -17.15 18.68 17.25
N ALA A 430 -15.94 18.78 17.82
CA ALA A 430 -15.70 19.52 19.06
C ALA A 430 -16.08 21.01 18.96
N ARG A 431 -15.83 21.63 17.80
CA ARG A 431 -16.23 23.03 17.54
C ARG A 431 -17.73 23.20 17.35
N ALA A 432 -18.40 22.22 16.75
CA ALA A 432 -19.85 22.22 16.59
C ALA A 432 -20.58 22.01 17.93
N ALA A 433 -20.03 21.18 18.83
CA ALA A 433 -20.56 20.98 20.18
C ALA A 433 -20.32 22.19 21.12
N ALA A 434 -19.27 22.99 20.86
CA ALA A 434 -18.94 24.18 21.63
C ALA A 434 -19.79 25.42 21.29
N GLN A 435 -20.71 25.35 20.32
CA GLN A 435 -21.66 26.43 20.03
C GLN A 435 -23.01 26.12 20.70
N PRO A 436 -23.40 26.84 21.78
CA PRO A 436 -24.74 26.76 22.31
C PRO A 436 -25.74 27.25 21.25
N ALA A 437 -26.88 26.59 21.15
CA ALA A 437 -27.94 26.92 20.22
C ALA A 437 -28.50 28.34 20.46
N ALA A 438 -27.90 29.38 19.84
CA ALA A 438 -28.54 30.68 19.63
C ALA A 438 -27.83 31.53 18.56
N ARG A 439 -28.58 31.83 17.49
CA ARG A 439 -28.45 32.91 16.48
C ARG A 439 -27.38 32.80 15.36
N ARG A 440 -27.88 32.65 14.12
CA ARG A 440 -27.26 33.09 12.85
C ARG A 440 -27.57 34.59 12.60
N PRO A 441 -26.96 35.30 11.62
CA PRO A 441 -25.83 34.96 10.76
C PRO A 441 -24.68 35.99 10.86
N GLY A 442 -23.44 35.50 10.88
CA GLY A 442 -22.25 36.32 10.71
C GLY A 442 -21.12 35.41 10.28
N ALA A 443 -20.58 35.65 9.09
CA ALA A 443 -19.50 34.89 8.51
C ALA A 443 -18.25 34.96 9.41
N ALA A 444 -18.05 33.93 10.24
CA ALA A 444 -16.75 33.70 10.87
C ALA A 444 -15.96 32.77 9.94
N ALA A 445 -14.94 33.33 9.31
CA ALA A 445 -14.00 32.62 8.48
C ALA A 445 -13.40 31.41 9.22
N ALA A 446 -13.47 30.24 8.61
CA ALA A 446 -12.71 29.08 9.07
C ALA A 446 -11.21 29.47 9.04
N GLY A 447 -10.56 29.47 10.21
CA GLY A 447 -9.16 29.86 10.34
C GLY A 447 -8.21 28.96 9.53
N PRO A 448 -7.01 29.48 9.17
CA PRO A 448 -6.02 28.81 8.31
C PRO A 448 -5.54 27.44 8.80
N ALA A 449 -5.77 27.10 10.08
CA ALA A 449 -5.36 25.83 10.68
C ALA A 449 -6.05 24.58 10.09
N ALA A 450 -7.33 24.65 9.71
CA ALA A 450 -8.01 23.50 9.08
C ALA A 450 -7.50 23.25 7.65
N LEU A 451 -7.18 24.34 6.93
CA LEU A 451 -6.58 24.29 5.61
C LEU A 451 -5.14 23.76 5.65
N LEU A 452 -4.37 24.15 6.68
CA LEU A 452 -3.00 23.66 6.93
C LEU A 452 -2.96 22.18 7.35
N ILE A 453 -3.96 21.68 8.09
CA ILE A 453 -4.08 20.25 8.44
C ILE A 453 -4.51 19.42 7.22
N LEU A 454 -5.42 19.93 6.37
CA LEU A 454 -5.74 19.32 5.08
C LEU A 454 -4.51 19.30 4.15
N LEU A 455 -3.77 20.40 4.05
CA LEU A 455 -2.51 20.47 3.30
C LEU A 455 -1.44 19.54 3.87
N GLY A 456 -1.37 19.38 5.19
CA GLY A 456 -0.49 18.43 5.88
C GLY A 456 -0.89 16.97 5.64
N ALA A 457 -2.19 16.66 5.61
CA ALA A 457 -2.73 15.35 5.26
C ALA A 457 -2.40 14.96 3.80
N LEU A 458 -2.51 15.91 2.89
CA LEU A 458 -2.18 15.78 1.47
C LEU A 458 -0.65 15.66 1.24
N ALA A 459 0.17 16.37 2.04
CA ALA A 459 1.63 16.23 2.02
C ALA A 459 2.10 14.90 2.63
N LEU A 460 1.38 14.34 3.61
CA LEU A 460 1.65 13.01 4.19
C LEU A 460 1.18 11.86 3.30
N ALA A 461 0.13 12.05 2.49
CA ALA A 461 -0.31 11.07 1.49
C ALA A 461 0.58 11.04 0.23
N GLY A 462 1.21 12.16 -0.13
CA GLY A 462 2.19 12.26 -1.22
C GLY A 462 3.63 11.97 -0.80
N SER A 463 3.95 11.98 0.50
CA SER A 463 5.29 11.64 0.99
C SER A 463 5.44 10.15 1.26
N ASN A 464 5.25 9.35 0.21
CA ASN A 464 6.20 8.27 0.03
C ASN A 464 7.52 8.96 -0.31
N ARG A 465 8.32 9.29 0.71
CA ARG A 465 9.72 9.65 0.50
C ARG A 465 10.36 8.45 -0.21
N ALA A 466 10.39 8.52 -1.54
CA ALA A 466 11.61 8.19 -2.25
C ALA A 466 12.74 8.81 -1.43
N HIS A 467 13.67 7.98 -0.96
CA HIS A 467 14.88 8.45 -0.31
C HIS A 467 15.62 9.31 -1.34
N ALA A 468 15.30 10.61 -1.38
CA ALA A 468 16.15 11.61 -1.99
C ALA A 468 17.34 11.76 -1.05
N ALA A 469 18.48 11.25 -1.50
CA ALA A 469 19.77 11.48 -0.90
C ALA A 469 19.98 12.98 -0.69
N ALA A 470 20.33 13.38 0.53
CA ALA A 470 20.75 14.73 0.82
C ALA A 470 22.09 15.03 0.12
N PRO A 471 22.34 16.27 -0.32
CA PRO A 471 23.61 16.65 -0.92
C PRO A 471 24.65 16.77 0.21
N GLY A 472 25.62 15.86 0.21
CA GLY A 472 26.70 15.83 1.17
C GLY A 472 27.98 15.40 0.49
N VAL A 473 28.86 16.39 0.28
CA VAL A 473 30.33 16.32 0.22
C VAL A 473 30.94 15.15 -0.56
N ALA A 474 31.64 15.50 -1.64
CA ALA A 474 32.49 14.62 -2.43
C ALA A 474 33.28 13.61 -1.58
N ALA A 475 32.87 12.34 -1.64
CA ALA A 475 33.69 11.20 -1.33
C ALA A 475 33.81 10.37 -2.61
N ALA A 476 34.98 10.46 -3.24
CA ALA A 476 35.30 9.71 -4.44
C ALA A 476 35.30 8.20 -4.14
N GLY A 477 34.45 7.46 -4.86
CA GLY A 477 34.54 6.01 -5.09
C GLY A 477 33.66 5.11 -4.21
N ALA A 478 32.44 4.76 -4.66
CA ALA A 478 31.75 3.52 -4.24
C ALA A 478 30.47 3.22 -5.05
N ASN A 479 30.59 2.70 -6.28
CA ASN A 479 29.52 1.91 -6.91
C ASN A 479 30.05 0.52 -7.33
N THR A 480 31.07 0.04 -6.61
CA THR A 480 31.65 -1.29 -6.80
C THR A 480 30.87 -2.28 -5.93
N SER A 481 30.37 -3.39 -6.47
CA SER A 481 29.71 -4.44 -5.67
C SER A 481 30.65 -4.96 -4.56
N ALA A 482 30.10 -5.46 -3.45
CA ALA A 482 30.91 -5.98 -2.34
C ALA A 482 31.90 -7.05 -2.82
N LEU A 483 31.48 -7.94 -3.73
CA LEU A 483 32.36 -8.93 -4.36
C LEU A 483 33.48 -8.30 -5.18
N ALA A 484 33.19 -7.28 -5.98
CA ALA A 484 34.22 -6.60 -6.75
C ALA A 484 35.24 -5.88 -5.85
N ARG A 485 34.79 -5.30 -4.72
CA ARG A 485 35.72 -4.77 -3.70
C ARG A 485 36.55 -5.88 -3.08
N ILE A 486 35.93 -6.96 -2.61
CA ILE A 486 36.62 -8.09 -1.97
C ILE A 486 37.70 -8.66 -2.92
N ARG A 487 37.40 -8.77 -4.22
CA ARG A 487 38.38 -9.15 -5.24
C ARG A 487 39.55 -8.16 -5.36
N GLN A 488 39.26 -6.86 -5.30
CA GLN A 488 40.28 -5.80 -5.40
C GLN A 488 41.16 -5.69 -4.15
N THR A 489 40.57 -5.79 -2.96
CA THR A 489 41.26 -5.59 -1.67
C THR A 489 41.83 -6.88 -1.10
N ALA A 490 41.47 -8.04 -1.66
CA ALA A 490 41.76 -9.37 -1.13
C ALA A 490 41.43 -9.50 0.37
N THR A 491 40.41 -8.77 0.87
CA THR A 491 40.06 -8.71 2.29
C THR A 491 38.54 -8.78 2.48
N VAL A 492 38.08 -9.64 3.39
CA VAL A 492 36.68 -9.74 3.81
C VAL A 492 36.55 -9.24 5.25
N ARG A 493 35.67 -8.27 5.48
CA ARG A 493 35.39 -7.72 6.81
C ARG A 493 34.13 -8.33 7.38
N LEU A 494 34.25 -9.01 8.51
CA LEU A 494 33.14 -9.65 9.21
C LEU A 494 32.80 -8.90 10.49
N GLY A 495 31.61 -8.32 10.53
CA GLY A 495 31.05 -7.67 11.72
C GLY A 495 30.43 -8.67 12.68
N PHE A 496 30.63 -8.50 13.97
CA PHE A 496 29.91 -9.29 14.98
C PHE A 496 29.62 -8.45 16.23
N ILE A 497 28.52 -8.77 16.91
CA ILE A 497 28.15 -8.13 18.18
C ILE A 497 28.84 -8.91 19.29
N ASP A 498 29.65 -8.21 20.09
CA ASP A 498 30.35 -8.84 21.21
C ASP A 498 29.39 -9.15 22.38
N ALA A 499 29.75 -10.11 23.23
CA ALA A 499 28.96 -10.56 24.38
C ALA A 499 27.55 -11.13 24.05
N ALA A 500 27.37 -11.75 22.88
CA ALA A 500 26.13 -12.41 22.45
C ALA A 500 26.25 -13.95 22.44
N GLN A 501 26.80 -14.55 23.50
CA GLN A 501 26.97 -16.00 23.62
C GLN A 501 25.61 -16.73 23.68
N PRO A 502 25.33 -17.75 22.83
CA PRO A 502 26.30 -18.55 22.09
C PRO A 502 26.49 -18.22 20.59
N PHE A 503 26.00 -17.06 20.12
CA PHE A 503 26.10 -16.66 18.72
C PHE A 503 27.47 -16.08 18.37
N ALA A 504 27.91 -15.05 19.09
CA ALA A 504 29.18 -14.37 18.87
C ALA A 504 29.70 -13.71 20.15
N TRP A 505 30.97 -13.94 20.47
CA TRP A 505 31.70 -13.24 21.54
C TRP A 505 33.20 -13.42 21.32
N ARG A 506 34.03 -12.70 22.08
CA ARG A 506 35.48 -12.94 22.15
C ARG A 506 35.82 -13.96 23.23
N ASP A 507 36.61 -14.97 22.89
CA ASP A 507 37.13 -15.94 23.86
C ASP A 507 38.21 -15.34 24.78
N ALA A 508 38.76 -16.14 25.69
CA ALA A 508 39.80 -15.70 26.63
C ALA A 508 41.09 -15.23 25.93
N ALA A 509 41.34 -15.63 24.68
CA ALA A 509 42.45 -15.18 23.86
C ALA A 509 42.10 -13.94 23.02
N GLY A 510 40.91 -13.37 23.19
CA GLY A 510 40.41 -12.21 22.45
C GLY A 510 39.93 -12.53 21.04
N GLN A 511 39.85 -13.81 20.65
CA GLN A 511 39.46 -14.22 19.30
C GLN A 511 37.94 -14.36 19.17
N PRO A 512 37.33 -13.90 18.06
CA PRO A 512 35.90 -14.08 17.82
C PRO A 512 35.54 -15.57 17.71
N THR A 513 34.56 -15.98 18.49
CA THR A 513 34.05 -17.35 18.59
C THR A 513 32.53 -17.37 18.72
N GLY A 514 31.92 -18.53 18.43
CA GLY A 514 30.48 -18.75 18.53
C GLY A 514 29.86 -19.34 17.27
N TYR A 515 28.55 -19.59 17.34
CA TYR A 515 27.80 -20.23 16.26
C TYR A 515 27.79 -19.42 14.97
N THR A 516 27.40 -18.14 15.01
CA THR A 516 27.32 -17.31 13.80
C THR A 516 28.69 -16.94 13.26
N ILE A 517 29.71 -16.89 14.12
CA ILE A 517 31.11 -16.78 13.74
C ILE A 517 31.55 -18.00 12.92
N ALA A 518 31.23 -19.22 13.37
CA ALA A 518 31.57 -20.45 12.65
C ALA A 518 30.89 -20.52 11.27
N LEU A 519 29.63 -20.07 11.17
CA LEU A 519 28.93 -19.97 9.89
C LEU A 519 29.57 -18.95 8.95
N CYS A 520 29.93 -17.76 9.45
CA CYS A 520 30.64 -16.77 8.65
C CYS A 520 32.00 -17.26 8.15
N ARG A 521 32.73 -18.06 8.92
CA ARG A 521 33.99 -18.68 8.46
C ARG A 521 33.73 -19.62 7.28
N LYS A 522 32.69 -20.47 7.35
CA LYS A 522 32.30 -21.33 6.22
C LYS A 522 31.93 -20.54 4.97
N ILE A 523 31.27 -19.39 5.14
CA ILE A 523 30.95 -18.48 4.02
C ILE A 523 32.25 -17.91 3.40
N VAL A 524 33.24 -17.55 4.21
CA VAL A 524 34.53 -17.09 3.71
C VAL A 524 35.31 -18.20 2.98
N ASP A 525 35.26 -19.43 3.49
CA ASP A 525 35.84 -20.59 2.81
C ASP A 525 35.18 -20.82 1.44
N ALA A 526 33.85 -20.66 1.34
CA ALA A 526 33.13 -20.72 0.07
C ALA A 526 33.51 -19.57 -0.87
N LEU A 527 33.73 -18.36 -0.35
CA LEU A 527 34.21 -17.23 -1.15
C LEU A 527 35.59 -17.50 -1.75
N HIS A 528 36.49 -18.20 -1.05
CA HIS A 528 37.79 -18.61 -1.62
C HIS A 528 37.64 -19.52 -2.84
N GLY A 529 36.55 -20.28 -2.94
CA GLY A 529 36.25 -21.16 -4.07
C GLY A 529 35.66 -20.47 -5.30
N GLU A 530 35.32 -19.18 -5.21
CA GLU A 530 34.69 -18.45 -6.31
C GLU A 530 35.67 -18.15 -7.46
N PRO A 531 35.23 -18.25 -8.74
CA PRO A 531 36.07 -17.92 -9.88
C PRO A 531 36.64 -16.50 -9.80
N GLY A 532 37.96 -16.40 -9.96
CA GLY A 532 38.69 -15.14 -9.93
C GLY A 532 38.86 -14.51 -8.53
N MET A 533 38.65 -15.27 -7.45
CA MET A 533 38.89 -14.78 -6.09
C MET A 533 40.36 -14.95 -5.67
N PRO A 534 41.04 -13.89 -5.19
CA PRO A 534 42.36 -14.04 -4.58
C PRO A 534 42.26 -14.71 -3.20
N LYS A 535 43.40 -15.09 -2.61
CA LYS A 535 43.43 -15.56 -1.22
C LYS A 535 43.01 -14.42 -0.28
N LEU A 536 41.82 -14.54 0.30
CA LEU A 536 41.23 -13.46 1.11
C LEU A 536 41.78 -13.45 2.53
N ALA A 537 42.22 -12.29 3.00
CA ALA A 537 42.51 -12.01 4.40
C ALA A 537 41.21 -11.76 5.17
N LEU A 538 41.10 -12.33 6.37
CA LEU A 538 39.92 -12.20 7.22
C LEU A 538 40.12 -11.08 8.24
N GLN A 539 39.25 -10.07 8.20
CA GLN A 539 39.25 -8.98 9.18
C GLN A 539 37.98 -9.02 10.03
N TRP A 540 38.14 -9.24 11.33
CA TRP A 540 37.02 -9.18 12.27
C TRP A 540 36.81 -7.76 12.78
N VAL A 541 35.55 -7.32 12.78
CA VAL A 541 35.15 -5.98 13.24
C VAL A 541 34.16 -6.15 14.39
N PRO A 542 34.56 -5.94 15.65
CA PRO A 542 33.62 -5.92 16.76
C PRO A 542 32.71 -4.70 16.64
N LEU A 543 31.41 -4.90 16.83
CA LEU A 543 30.40 -3.85 16.72
C LEU A 543 29.59 -3.73 18.01
N ALA A 544 29.30 -2.50 18.41
CA ALA A 544 28.25 -2.26 19.39
C ALA A 544 26.87 -2.61 18.79
N LEU A 545 25.91 -2.91 19.66
CA LEU A 545 24.56 -3.29 19.25
C LEU A 545 23.89 -2.19 18.40
N GLU A 546 24.16 -0.93 18.70
CA GLU A 546 23.64 0.25 17.99
C GLU A 546 24.30 0.48 16.62
N ASP A 547 25.59 0.14 16.49
CA ASP A 547 26.37 0.35 15.26
C ASP A 547 26.10 -0.69 14.17
N ARG A 548 25.40 -1.78 14.51
CA ARG A 548 25.17 -2.92 13.60
C ARG A 548 24.54 -2.51 12.26
N LYS A 549 23.64 -1.52 12.28
CA LYS A 549 22.92 -1.03 11.09
C LYS A 549 23.84 -0.17 10.23
N SER A 550 24.47 0.84 10.84
CA SER A 550 25.35 1.77 10.13
C SER A 550 26.56 1.05 9.53
N ALA A 551 27.04 -0.05 10.14
CA ALA A 551 28.18 -0.82 9.67
C ALA A 551 27.96 -1.46 8.29
N LEU A 552 26.75 -1.98 8.03
CA LEU A 552 26.39 -2.55 6.72
C LEU A 552 26.13 -1.46 5.69
N GLU A 553 25.42 -0.39 6.07
CA GLU A 553 25.09 0.73 5.19
C GLU A 553 26.33 1.49 4.71
N SER A 554 27.24 1.82 5.63
CA SER A 554 28.53 2.45 5.31
C SER A 554 29.54 1.47 4.71
N ARG A 555 29.15 0.20 4.53
CA ARG A 555 30.01 -0.89 4.07
C ARG A 555 31.33 -0.95 4.84
N ARG A 556 31.29 -0.72 6.15
CA ARG A 556 32.41 -0.93 7.09
C ARG A 556 32.68 -2.42 7.29
N VAL A 557 31.63 -3.23 7.14
CA VAL A 557 31.69 -4.70 7.13
C VAL A 557 31.03 -5.23 5.85
N ASP A 558 31.50 -6.38 5.38
CA ASP A 558 30.95 -7.09 4.23
C ASP A 558 29.78 -8.00 4.64
N LEU A 559 29.93 -8.69 5.78
CA LEU A 559 28.89 -9.53 6.39
C LEU A 559 28.73 -9.20 7.87
N LEU A 560 27.50 -9.23 8.38
CA LEU A 560 27.18 -9.15 9.80
C LEU A 560 26.81 -10.54 10.33
N CYS A 561 27.66 -11.11 11.17
CA CYS A 561 27.59 -12.47 11.68
C CYS A 561 26.55 -12.63 12.79
N GLY A 562 25.27 -12.62 12.39
CA GLY A 562 24.13 -12.85 13.27
C GLY A 562 23.44 -11.57 13.69
N THR A 563 22.20 -11.40 13.22
CA THR A 563 21.28 -10.36 13.68
C THR A 563 19.85 -10.80 13.38
N TYR A 564 18.87 -10.15 14.00
CA TYR A 564 17.46 -10.43 13.75
C TYR A 564 17.05 -10.03 12.33
N ASP A 565 16.44 -10.98 11.62
CA ASP A 565 15.80 -10.76 10.34
C ASP A 565 14.35 -10.31 10.57
N THR A 566 14.15 -9.00 10.66
CA THR A 566 12.83 -8.40 10.79
C THR A 566 12.48 -7.58 9.54
N LEU A 567 11.19 -7.38 9.28
CA LEU A 567 10.74 -6.50 8.18
C LEU A 567 11.31 -5.07 8.32
N ALA A 568 11.53 -4.60 9.55
CA ALA A 568 12.16 -3.31 9.80
C ALA A 568 13.65 -3.33 9.40
N ALA A 569 14.38 -4.39 9.75
CA ALA A 569 15.78 -4.55 9.38
C ALA A 569 15.97 -4.71 7.85
N ARG A 570 15.05 -5.41 7.18
CA ARG A 570 15.05 -5.62 5.71
C ARG A 570 14.92 -4.34 4.88
N ARG A 571 14.50 -3.22 5.49
CA ARG A 571 14.51 -1.91 4.83
C ARG A 571 15.93 -1.36 4.62
N GLN A 572 16.89 -1.80 5.42
CA GLN A 572 18.24 -1.22 5.48
C GLN A 572 19.31 -2.20 5.02
N ALA A 573 19.12 -3.50 5.26
CA ALA A 573 20.04 -4.56 4.88
C ALA A 573 19.30 -5.72 4.21
N SER A 574 20.04 -6.54 3.48
CA SER A 574 19.56 -7.86 3.03
C SER A 574 20.00 -8.93 4.03
N PHE A 575 19.29 -10.04 4.09
CA PHE A 575 19.59 -11.13 5.01
C PHE A 575 19.65 -12.45 4.27
N SER A 576 20.52 -13.32 4.77
CA SER A 576 20.55 -14.71 4.33
C SER A 576 19.27 -15.46 4.68
N ILE A 577 19.16 -16.71 4.21
CA ILE A 577 18.28 -17.70 4.83
C ILE A 577 18.55 -17.78 6.33
N PRO A 578 17.51 -18.02 7.16
CA PRO A 578 17.65 -17.90 8.60
C PRO A 578 18.54 -19.01 9.16
N VAL A 579 19.47 -18.62 10.04
CA VAL A 579 20.49 -19.51 10.61
C VAL A 579 20.16 -20.00 12.01
N TYR A 580 19.15 -19.42 12.66
CA TYR A 580 18.67 -19.90 13.95
C TYR A 580 17.20 -19.47 14.16
N PRO A 581 16.34 -20.34 14.74
CA PRO A 581 14.98 -19.99 15.13
C PRO A 581 15.05 -19.14 16.41
N GLY A 582 15.33 -17.85 16.23
CA GLY A 582 15.41 -16.84 17.29
C GLY A 582 14.05 -16.53 17.91
N GLY A 583 14.06 -15.65 18.92
CA GLY A 583 12.84 -15.18 19.55
C GLY A 583 13.06 -14.62 20.94
N ILE A 584 12.21 -13.67 21.30
CA ILE A 584 12.24 -13.08 22.64
C ILE A 584 11.69 -14.09 23.64
N GLY A 585 12.47 -14.35 24.68
CA GLY A 585 12.07 -15.09 25.87
C GLY A 585 12.09 -14.20 27.10
N VAL A 586 11.79 -14.80 28.25
CA VAL A 586 11.83 -14.11 29.53
C VAL A 586 12.51 -14.97 30.59
N LEU A 587 13.36 -14.32 31.38
CA LEU A 587 14.02 -14.87 32.55
C LEU A 587 13.38 -14.28 33.80
N VAL A 588 13.04 -15.15 34.76
CA VAL A 588 12.51 -14.80 36.08
C VAL A 588 13.24 -15.60 37.15
N ARG A 589 13.06 -15.24 38.43
CA ARG A 589 13.49 -16.11 39.54
C ARG A 589 12.53 -17.29 39.70
N ARG A 590 13.04 -18.45 40.14
CA ARG A 590 12.24 -19.67 40.37
C ARG A 590 11.18 -19.51 41.46
N ASP A 591 11.42 -18.66 42.45
CA ASP A 591 10.49 -18.34 43.54
C ASP A 591 9.52 -17.19 43.21
N SER A 592 9.49 -16.71 41.95
CA SER A 592 8.51 -15.72 41.50
C SER A 592 7.07 -16.25 41.61
N SER A 593 6.11 -15.33 41.76
CA SER A 593 4.71 -15.68 41.97
C SER A 593 4.21 -16.61 40.85
N GLN A 594 3.42 -17.62 41.22
CA GLN A 594 2.89 -18.58 40.26
C GLN A 594 2.04 -17.89 39.18
N GLY A 595 1.26 -16.87 39.56
CA GLY A 595 0.48 -16.06 38.63
C GLY A 595 1.34 -15.34 37.57
N LEU A 596 2.51 -14.81 37.94
CA LEU A 596 3.42 -14.18 36.97
C LEU A 596 4.02 -15.21 36.01
N ARG A 597 4.46 -16.36 36.55
CA ARG A 597 5.03 -17.45 35.74
C ARG A 597 4.01 -18.02 34.77
N ASP A 598 2.79 -18.30 35.23
CA ASP A 598 1.73 -18.84 34.39
C ASP A 598 1.33 -17.86 33.28
N LEU A 599 1.18 -16.58 33.64
CA LEU A 599 0.83 -15.53 32.69
C LEU A 599 1.89 -15.38 31.59
N LEU A 600 3.16 -15.29 31.98
CA LEU A 600 4.26 -15.12 31.04
C LEU A 600 4.53 -16.39 30.22
N ASN A 601 4.30 -17.58 30.78
CA ASN A 601 4.43 -18.85 30.04
C ASN A 601 3.21 -19.15 29.15
N GLY A 602 2.12 -18.38 29.28
CA GLY A 602 0.91 -18.54 28.47
C GLY A 602 0.03 -19.72 28.91
N THR A 603 0.24 -20.26 30.11
CA THR A 603 -0.62 -21.27 30.71
C THR A 603 -1.91 -20.60 31.21
N ARG A 604 -3.06 -21.08 30.72
CA ARG A 604 -4.36 -20.64 31.25
C ARG A 604 -4.54 -21.23 32.64
N SER A 605 -4.29 -20.44 33.68
CA SER A 605 -4.75 -20.80 35.02
C SER A 605 -6.27 -20.64 35.07
N ALA A 606 -6.97 -21.68 35.53
CA ALA A 606 -8.43 -21.71 35.65
C ALA A 606 -8.99 -20.61 36.58
N LEU A 607 -8.12 -19.97 37.38
CA LEU A 607 -8.46 -18.97 38.39
C LEU A 607 -8.24 -17.51 37.93
N LEU A 608 -7.73 -17.26 36.72
CA LEU A 608 -7.44 -15.90 36.25
C LEU A 608 -8.70 -15.23 35.64
N TRP A 609 -9.30 -14.31 36.40
CA TRP A 609 -10.37 -13.42 35.92
C TRP A 609 -9.91 -12.50 34.78
N ARG A 610 -10.83 -12.05 33.92
CA ARG A 610 -10.53 -11.24 32.70
C ARG A 610 -9.78 -9.91 32.95
N GLY A 611 -9.64 -9.44 34.19
CA GLY A 611 -8.83 -8.27 34.57
C GLY A 611 -7.55 -8.56 35.36
N ALA A 612 -7.31 -9.83 35.76
CA ALA A 612 -6.13 -10.19 36.56
C ALA A 612 -4.78 -10.08 35.81
N PRO A 613 -4.67 -10.40 34.51
CA PRO A 613 -3.40 -10.30 33.78
C PRO A 613 -2.76 -8.92 33.77
N SER A 614 -3.55 -7.86 33.53
CA SER A 614 -3.05 -6.48 33.50
C SER A 614 -2.63 -6.05 34.91
N GLN A 615 -3.42 -6.36 35.94
CA GLN A 615 -3.08 -6.05 37.33
C GLN A 615 -1.78 -6.72 37.79
N ILE A 616 -1.57 -8.00 37.45
CA ILE A 616 -0.34 -8.73 37.80
C ILE A 616 0.88 -8.05 37.18
N LEU A 617 0.79 -7.67 35.90
CA LEU A 617 1.91 -7.07 35.17
C LEU A 617 2.17 -5.61 35.56
N SER A 618 1.15 -4.82 35.88
CA SER A 618 1.33 -3.42 36.33
C SER A 618 2.14 -3.30 37.63
N GLN A 619 2.21 -4.38 38.44
CA GLN A 619 3.02 -4.40 39.65
C GLN A 619 4.48 -4.84 39.41
N GLN A 620 4.87 -5.16 38.16
CA GLN A 620 6.19 -5.69 37.86
C GLN A 620 7.15 -4.61 37.36
N THR A 621 8.42 -4.78 37.71
CA THR A 621 9.55 -4.11 37.06
C THR A 621 10.17 -5.06 36.03
N ILE A 622 10.23 -4.61 34.78
CA ILE A 622 10.69 -5.39 33.64
C ILE A 622 12.00 -4.80 33.11
N ALA A 623 13.04 -5.62 32.95
CA ALA A 623 14.29 -5.25 32.30
C ALA A 623 14.32 -5.65 30.83
N VAL A 624 14.96 -4.81 30.02
CA VAL A 624 15.35 -5.06 28.62
C VAL A 624 16.73 -4.47 28.34
N ILE A 625 17.45 -4.96 27.35
CA ILE A 625 18.72 -4.36 26.92
C ILE A 625 18.41 -3.12 26.06
N ALA A 626 19.09 -2.01 26.35
CA ALA A 626 18.91 -0.77 25.59
C ALA A 626 19.18 -0.98 24.09
N GLY A 627 18.25 -0.57 23.24
CA GLY A 627 18.38 -0.66 21.77
C GLY A 627 18.26 -2.08 21.19
N ALA A 628 17.94 -3.09 22.01
CA ALA A 628 17.64 -4.44 21.56
C ALA A 628 16.21 -4.58 21.01
N GLU A 629 15.98 -5.58 20.16
CA GLU A 629 14.63 -5.89 19.64
C GLU A 629 13.62 -6.16 20.76
N ALA A 630 14.09 -6.71 21.89
CA ALA A 630 13.27 -6.96 23.08
C ALA A 630 12.71 -5.66 23.69
N GLU A 631 13.47 -4.56 23.70
CA GLU A 631 12.97 -3.27 24.21
C GLU A 631 11.81 -2.76 23.36
N ALA A 632 12.01 -2.72 22.04
CA ALA A 632 11.00 -2.25 21.10
C ALA A 632 9.72 -3.09 21.20
N TRP A 633 9.87 -4.42 21.32
CA TRP A 633 8.75 -5.33 21.47
C TRP A 633 8.00 -5.17 22.81
N VAL A 634 8.72 -5.17 23.94
CA VAL A 634 8.10 -5.02 25.28
C VAL A 634 7.37 -3.69 25.38
N ARG A 635 8.01 -2.58 24.98
CA ARG A 635 7.40 -1.24 25.02
C ARG A 635 6.12 -1.18 24.19
N LYS A 636 6.16 -1.75 22.97
CA LYS A 636 4.98 -1.84 22.10
C LYS A 636 3.85 -2.63 22.77
N ARG A 637 4.14 -3.78 23.37
CA ARG A 637 3.12 -4.63 24.02
C ARG A 637 2.54 -4.02 25.29
N LEU A 638 3.35 -3.37 26.12
CA LEU A 638 2.83 -2.65 27.28
C LEU A 638 1.85 -1.54 26.87
N ASN A 639 2.17 -0.79 25.82
CA ASN A 639 1.30 0.26 25.29
C ASN A 639 0.01 -0.29 24.67
N GLU A 640 0.09 -1.31 23.81
CA GLU A 640 -1.08 -1.92 23.17
C GLU A 640 -2.06 -2.52 24.19
N LEU A 641 -1.51 -3.13 25.25
CA LEU A 641 -2.29 -3.79 26.29
C LEU A 641 -2.69 -2.85 27.44
N HIS A 642 -2.27 -1.57 27.40
CA HIS A 642 -2.51 -0.59 28.46
C HIS A 642 -2.06 -1.10 29.84
N ILE A 643 -0.82 -1.63 29.90
CA ILE A 643 -0.22 -2.18 31.12
C ILE A 643 0.81 -1.20 31.67
N ASP A 644 0.55 -0.70 32.87
CA ASP A 644 1.42 0.25 33.59
C ASP A 644 2.57 -0.46 34.33
N ALA A 645 3.36 -1.28 33.63
CA ALA A 645 4.54 -1.93 34.20
C ALA A 645 5.77 -0.99 34.15
N ARG A 646 6.65 -1.08 35.15
CA ARG A 646 7.88 -0.28 35.16
C ARG A 646 8.93 -0.91 34.25
N LEU A 647 9.19 -0.31 33.08
CA LEU A 647 10.25 -0.73 32.17
C LEU A 647 11.58 -0.05 32.51
N VAL A 648 12.64 -0.83 32.70
CA VAL A 648 14.02 -0.35 32.90
C VAL A 648 14.95 -0.94 31.84
N THR A 649 15.99 -0.20 31.49
CA THR A 649 17.02 -0.64 30.53
C THR A 649 18.29 -1.06 31.25
N VAL A 650 18.96 -2.10 30.73
CA VAL A 650 20.28 -2.57 31.18
C VAL A 650 21.28 -2.49 30.03
N GLN A 651 22.57 -2.45 30.34
CA GLN A 651 23.64 -2.32 29.36
C GLN A 651 23.86 -3.60 28.55
N ASP A 652 23.85 -4.76 29.20
CA ASP A 652 24.08 -6.05 28.57
C ASP A 652 23.26 -7.17 29.20
N VAL A 653 23.39 -8.37 28.66
CA VAL A 653 22.65 -9.55 29.13
C VAL A 653 23.06 -9.96 30.55
N THR A 654 24.33 -9.78 30.91
CA THR A 654 24.87 -10.12 32.23
C THR A 654 24.29 -9.22 33.32
N ALA A 655 24.24 -7.91 33.08
CA ALA A 655 23.61 -6.92 33.95
C ALA A 655 22.10 -7.17 34.10
N GLY A 656 21.45 -7.63 33.03
CA GLY A 656 20.05 -8.06 33.07
C GLY A 656 19.81 -9.26 33.99
N VAL A 657 20.63 -10.31 33.87
CA VAL A 657 20.57 -11.49 34.74
C VAL A 657 20.86 -11.11 36.19
N ALA A 658 21.91 -10.31 36.45
CA ALA A 658 22.24 -9.83 37.79
C ALA A 658 21.08 -9.05 38.42
N SER A 659 20.42 -8.18 37.64
CA SER A 659 19.26 -7.43 38.13
C SER A 659 18.08 -8.32 38.54
N VAL A 660 17.90 -9.47 37.87
CA VAL A 660 16.90 -10.48 38.26
C VAL A 660 17.31 -11.17 39.56
N VAL A 661 18.57 -11.60 39.67
CA VAL A 661 19.12 -12.26 40.87
C VAL A 661 19.02 -11.34 42.09
N ASP A 662 19.40 -10.07 41.94
CA ASP A 662 19.37 -9.03 42.98
C ASP A 662 17.95 -8.58 43.36
N ARG A 663 16.90 -9.15 42.73
CA ARG A 663 15.50 -8.75 42.88
C ARG A 663 15.21 -7.27 42.53
N ARG A 664 16.08 -6.62 41.76
CA ARG A 664 15.85 -5.26 41.25
C ARG A 664 14.78 -5.23 40.16
N VAL A 665 14.64 -6.33 39.42
CA VAL A 665 13.59 -6.53 38.42
C VAL A 665 12.94 -7.89 38.59
N ASN A 666 11.67 -8.00 38.21
CA ASN A 666 10.89 -9.22 38.34
C ASN A 666 11.03 -10.14 37.11
N ALA A 667 11.26 -9.54 35.93
CA ALA A 667 11.39 -10.24 34.66
C ALA A 667 12.41 -9.54 33.76
N PHE A 668 13.22 -10.32 33.04
CA PHE A 668 14.18 -9.82 32.07
C PHE A 668 13.90 -10.43 30.69
N PHE A 669 13.61 -9.59 29.70
CA PHE A 669 13.32 -10.00 28.32
C PHE A 669 14.54 -9.80 27.42
N ALA A 670 14.94 -10.87 26.73
CA ALA A 670 16.03 -10.88 25.76
C ALA A 670 15.88 -12.06 24.79
N GLU A 671 16.84 -12.24 23.88
CA GLU A 671 16.93 -13.45 23.05
C GLU A 671 16.95 -14.69 23.96
N ARG A 672 15.98 -15.58 23.77
CA ARG A 672 15.80 -16.74 24.65
C ARG A 672 17.05 -17.63 24.67
N ALA A 673 17.75 -17.79 23.54
CA ALA A 673 18.97 -18.58 23.50
C ALA A 673 20.08 -18.03 24.42
N LEU A 674 20.23 -16.69 24.46
CA LEU A 674 21.17 -16.02 25.36
C LEU A 674 20.76 -16.24 26.82
N LEU A 675 19.46 -16.09 27.12
CA LEU A 675 18.93 -16.32 28.47
C LEU A 675 19.16 -17.76 28.95
N VAL A 676 18.93 -18.75 28.08
CA VAL A 676 19.16 -20.17 28.42
C VAL A 676 20.65 -20.44 28.66
N SER A 677 21.53 -19.91 27.80
CA SER A 677 22.98 -20.05 27.97
C SER A 677 23.43 -19.46 29.31
N LEU A 678 23.08 -18.20 29.56
CA LEU A 678 23.51 -17.49 30.76
C LEU A 678 22.87 -18.02 32.05
N ALA A 679 21.60 -18.45 32.01
CA ALA A 679 20.98 -19.07 33.16
C ALA A 679 21.65 -20.39 33.55
N ARG A 680 22.26 -21.11 32.59
CA ARG A 680 23.02 -22.36 32.87
C ARG A 680 24.43 -22.07 33.37
N THR A 681 25.08 -21.02 32.87
CA THR A 681 26.47 -20.68 33.24
C THR A 681 26.57 -19.73 34.43
N SER A 682 25.47 -19.13 34.88
CA SER A 682 25.43 -18.24 36.04
C SER A 682 25.69 -19.01 37.35
N PRO A 683 26.43 -18.44 38.31
CA PRO A 683 26.54 -19.00 39.66
C PRO A 683 25.20 -19.18 40.38
N ALA A 684 24.15 -18.44 39.96
CA ALA A 684 22.79 -18.51 40.52
C ALA A 684 21.82 -19.34 39.66
N ALA A 685 22.34 -20.32 38.89
CA ALA A 685 21.54 -21.15 37.97
C ALA A 685 20.35 -21.87 38.65
N ASP A 686 20.52 -22.24 39.92
CA ASP A 686 19.50 -22.85 40.77
C ASP A 686 18.33 -21.90 41.08
N GLN A 687 18.56 -20.59 41.06
CA GLN A 687 17.55 -19.56 41.34
C GLN A 687 16.84 -19.04 40.08
N LEU A 688 17.38 -19.33 38.90
CA LEU A 688 16.95 -18.75 37.64
C LEU A 688 16.03 -19.70 36.85
N LEU A 689 15.02 -19.11 36.20
CA LEU A 689 14.06 -19.82 35.36
C LEU A 689 13.83 -19.06 34.06
N VAL A 690 14.22 -19.68 32.94
CA VAL A 690 13.83 -19.21 31.59
C VAL A 690 12.52 -19.90 31.22
N LEU A 691 11.48 -19.12 30.94
CA LEU A 691 10.19 -19.68 30.56
C LEU A 691 10.24 -20.32 29.16
N GLU A 692 9.33 -21.27 28.90
CA GLU A 692 9.31 -22.01 27.65
C GLU A 692 8.76 -21.18 26.50
N ARG A 693 7.79 -20.31 26.79
CA ARG A 693 7.14 -19.46 25.80
C ARG A 693 8.13 -18.56 25.08
N ARG A 694 8.01 -18.52 23.76
CA ARG A 694 8.61 -17.50 22.90
C ARG A 694 7.56 -16.48 22.53
N PHE A 695 7.94 -15.22 22.57
CA PHE A 695 7.05 -14.08 22.33
C PHE A 695 7.11 -13.56 20.90
N THR A 696 8.18 -13.87 20.19
CA THR A 696 8.39 -13.54 18.78
C THR A 696 9.02 -14.72 18.04
N ASP A 697 8.81 -14.74 16.73
CA ASP A 697 9.40 -15.70 15.79
C ASP A 697 10.49 -15.04 14.93
N ALA A 698 11.15 -14.00 15.46
CA ALA A 698 12.19 -13.29 14.73
C ALA A 698 13.44 -14.17 14.63
N SER A 699 13.68 -14.74 13.45
CA SER A 699 14.85 -15.56 13.18
C SER A 699 16.14 -14.73 13.16
N ILE A 700 17.26 -15.38 13.46
CA ILE A 700 18.59 -14.79 13.29
C ILE A 700 19.10 -15.19 11.91
N ALA A 701 19.69 -14.24 11.18
CA ALA A 701 20.28 -14.43 9.86
C ALA A 701 21.64 -13.71 9.76
N ILE A 702 22.37 -13.95 8.67
CA ILE A 702 23.58 -13.21 8.31
C ILE A 702 23.17 -11.96 7.54
N GLY A 703 23.59 -10.79 8.01
CA GLY A 703 23.28 -9.52 7.36
C GLY A 703 24.26 -9.22 6.23
N VAL A 704 23.75 -8.71 5.12
CA VAL A 704 24.49 -8.29 3.93
C VAL A 704 24.03 -6.87 3.57
N ALA A 705 24.92 -6.04 3.03
CA ALA A 705 24.54 -4.72 2.55
C ALA A 705 23.44 -4.83 1.46
N ARG A 706 22.51 -3.88 1.45
CA ARG A 706 21.39 -3.88 0.49
C ARG A 706 21.91 -3.64 -0.94
N GLY A 707 21.45 -4.45 -1.90
CA GLY A 707 21.88 -4.39 -3.30
C GLY A 707 23.12 -5.25 -3.63
N ASP A 708 23.68 -5.99 -2.68
CA ASP A 708 24.76 -6.96 -2.91
C ASP A 708 24.20 -8.39 -3.03
N ASP A 709 23.27 -8.58 -3.99
CA ASP A 709 22.52 -9.84 -4.17
C ASP A 709 23.43 -11.02 -4.58
N ASP A 710 24.50 -10.79 -5.34
CA ASP A 710 25.46 -11.84 -5.70
C ASP A 710 26.20 -12.39 -4.47
N LEU A 711 26.62 -11.50 -3.56
CA LEU A 711 27.25 -11.91 -2.30
C LEU A 711 26.25 -12.68 -1.44
N ARG A 712 25.01 -12.21 -1.39
CA ARG A 712 23.93 -12.90 -0.67
C ARG A 712 23.64 -14.27 -1.28
N LEU A 713 23.64 -14.41 -2.60
CA LEU A 713 23.41 -15.71 -3.26
C LEU A 713 24.49 -16.73 -2.85
N ILE A 714 25.76 -16.31 -2.80
CA ILE A 714 26.86 -17.16 -2.31
C ILE A 714 26.62 -17.57 -0.85
N VAL A 715 26.21 -16.62 -0.01
CA VAL A 715 25.85 -16.89 1.40
C VAL A 715 24.71 -17.90 1.48
N ASP A 716 23.63 -17.70 0.74
CA ASP A 716 22.42 -18.53 0.78
C ASP A 716 22.67 -19.94 0.24
N ARG A 717 23.47 -20.08 -0.83
CA ARG A 717 23.92 -21.38 -1.33
C ARG A 717 24.77 -22.12 -0.30
N THR A 718 25.77 -21.45 0.27
CA THR A 718 26.67 -22.05 1.28
C THR A 718 25.89 -22.54 2.50
N LEU A 719 24.93 -21.73 2.97
CA LEU A 719 24.09 -22.11 4.10
C LEU A 719 23.11 -23.24 3.74
N SER A 720 22.54 -23.24 2.54
CA SER A 720 21.62 -24.29 2.09
C SER A 720 22.32 -25.65 2.01
N GLU A 721 23.52 -25.69 1.43
CA GLU A 721 24.37 -26.89 1.37
C GLU A 721 24.75 -27.38 2.77
N LEU A 722 25.11 -26.46 3.67
CA LEU A 722 25.39 -26.81 5.06
C LEU A 722 24.15 -27.39 5.76
N PHE A 723 22.96 -26.81 5.56
CA PHE A 723 21.74 -27.21 6.27
C PHE A 723 21.24 -28.61 5.91
N VAL A 724 21.58 -29.10 4.71
CA VAL A 724 21.29 -30.47 4.30
C VAL A 724 22.45 -31.44 4.58
N SER A 725 23.64 -30.92 4.89
CA SER A 725 24.83 -31.72 5.21
C SER A 725 24.79 -32.29 6.64
N PRO A 726 25.37 -33.49 6.88
CA PRO A 726 25.60 -34.02 8.22
C PRO A 726 26.41 -33.08 9.13
N ASP A 727 27.26 -32.23 8.55
CA ASP A 727 28.16 -31.33 9.27
C ASP A 727 27.43 -30.29 10.14
N LEU A 728 26.21 -29.90 9.75
CA LEU A 728 25.40 -28.95 10.52
C LEU A 728 25.18 -29.47 11.94
N ASN A 729 24.96 -30.77 12.11
CA ASN A 729 24.68 -31.33 13.44
C ASN A 729 25.87 -31.19 14.39
N ASN A 730 27.08 -31.42 13.90
CA ASN A 730 28.29 -31.25 14.69
C ASN A 730 28.54 -29.77 15.01
N LEU A 731 28.35 -28.89 14.02
CA LEU A 731 28.52 -27.44 14.21
C LEU A 731 27.51 -26.87 15.22
N TYR A 732 26.23 -27.22 15.10
CA TYR A 732 25.17 -26.76 15.99
C TYR A 732 25.34 -27.31 17.40
N SER A 733 25.62 -28.61 17.53
CA SER A 733 25.66 -29.28 18.83
C SER A 733 26.78 -28.78 19.74
N ARG A 734 27.85 -28.23 19.17
CA ARG A 734 28.92 -27.56 19.91
C ARG A 734 28.43 -26.38 20.77
N TRP A 735 27.36 -25.69 20.34
CA TRP A 735 26.92 -24.44 20.96
C TRP A 735 25.59 -24.58 21.70
N PHE A 736 24.67 -25.40 21.19
CA PHE A 736 23.31 -25.52 21.72
C PHE A 736 22.99 -26.92 22.26
N GLY A 737 23.89 -27.89 22.10
CA GLY A 737 23.61 -29.30 22.34
C GLY A 737 22.86 -29.98 21.18
N PRO A 738 22.46 -31.25 21.34
CA PRO A 738 21.90 -32.04 20.24
C PRO A 738 20.66 -31.37 19.64
N MET A 739 20.59 -31.31 18.31
CA MET A 739 19.41 -30.78 17.63
C MET A 739 18.17 -31.62 17.91
N ASP A 740 17.08 -30.98 18.31
CA ASP A 740 15.77 -31.63 18.39
C ASP A 740 15.12 -31.76 17.00
N ALA A 741 14.03 -32.52 16.90
CA ALA A 741 13.35 -32.74 15.62
C ALA A 741 12.82 -31.43 15.01
N ARG A 742 12.39 -30.47 15.84
CA ARG A 742 11.90 -29.16 15.39
C ARG A 742 13.02 -28.30 14.78
N THR A 743 14.18 -28.29 15.42
CA THR A 743 15.37 -27.58 14.94
C THR A 743 15.88 -28.19 13.64
N ARG A 744 15.90 -29.52 13.52
CA ARG A 744 16.22 -30.19 12.25
C ARG A 744 15.24 -29.83 11.12
N ALA A 745 13.95 -29.83 11.43
CA ALA A 745 12.92 -29.45 10.45
C ALA A 745 13.09 -28.00 9.98
N PHE A 746 13.38 -27.09 10.92
CA PHE A 746 13.64 -25.67 10.62
C PHE A 746 14.77 -25.50 9.59
N PHE A 747 15.92 -26.15 9.80
CA PHE A 747 17.05 -26.03 8.86
C PHE A 747 16.73 -26.64 7.49
N ARG A 748 16.08 -27.82 7.46
CA ARG A 748 15.67 -28.45 6.20
C ARG A 748 14.66 -27.62 5.41
N GLN A 749 13.73 -26.95 6.09
CA GLN A 749 12.73 -26.08 5.45
C GLN A 749 13.32 -24.72 5.03
N SER A 750 14.40 -24.29 5.68
CA SER A 750 15.08 -23.03 5.36
C SER A 750 16.08 -23.17 4.21
N ALA A 751 16.56 -24.39 3.95
CA ALA A 751 17.46 -24.68 2.85
C ALA A 751 16.77 -24.49 1.50
N ILE A 752 17.45 -23.81 0.57
CA ILE A 752 17.00 -23.65 -0.81
C ILE A 752 17.62 -24.76 -1.65
N ALA A 753 16.81 -25.47 -2.44
CA ALA A 753 17.31 -26.53 -3.31
C ALA A 753 18.27 -25.96 -4.38
N PRO A 754 19.42 -26.59 -4.64
CA PRO A 754 20.20 -26.27 -5.83
C PRO A 754 19.34 -26.64 -7.05
N GLY A 755 19.00 -25.62 -7.85
CA GLY A 755 18.20 -25.75 -9.07
C GLY A 755 18.98 -26.29 -10.26
#